data_AF-A0A443RK83-F1
#
_entry.id   AF-A0A443RK83-F1
#
_cell.length_a   1.000
_cell.length_b   1.000
_cell.length_c   1.000
_cell.angle_alpha   90.00
_cell.angle_beta   90.00
_cell.angle_gamma   90.00
#
_symmetry.space_group_name_H-M   'P 1'
#
loop_
_entity.id
_entity.type
_entity.pdbx_description
1 polymer ?
#
loop_
_entity_poly.entity_id
_entity_poly.type
_entity_poly.pdbx_seq_one_letter_code
_entity_poly.pdbx_strand_id
1 'polypeptide(L)'
;VYGEVHCNNYLDEHKLALFLSQFKRSNTRLTLGLLSDLPVTDEILENFLNEQSKNLVSLELDNCTKLTPNALSHINNILTKVNDFSKITRVVKITEKNAKTKEEKMITKHYENGLMTTTIDDTTSEQYVGYFKDNYALNEAMGLFDDFYQKRTQVKSESENIKYNVKRLETSDEIKPKELCEVSFTSDEALTKTFEITSFQKCPLQSLIIGRSTHILPDYLPKEIDETYLFSPTLALRKLVIHGWTSVDNINYLEAIITPQMQVSLTYLDLSNCPSFGDGKALLNLEALTTLILYNCPRPQLALHNIAKIKTLRHLDISSSNDRYGHNYKHPDQQLAELVTSLPHLKHLDISGTNLAGPRCDHIKGLKSRYSRPFEFLGLYNTVNEAAYRQPLPALKIAGDATEPQILTACEAYIDRVELLRQTLNDLFHSFRFETDFHDVNRALDVVLLSMARHLHEKQIQIAASASLFYIVKSDEAKHNFNIKIKRQIIVRLLDAMQTHKYDAMMLRNGSLTLIHFKIPQDVLFEYRRLVEILLHIVTNDGDDFIQRLGIYLLNSLACQVDGEQKTLVGDLGAIKIMLQLIDGRIQSKVCDEVMETAWSAMWNVTDETPINCERFLENRGMEYFLKCMEIFPNHAELLRNMMGLLGNVAECKHLRYKLMKPEYIERCSELLWSDSDGIEVSYNAAGILSHIVSDGPDFWNSTLPQVDRNAILHRMREAISRWKINSKRNINYRSFEPILRLLKTSVDASEAQYWAVWALANLTRVYSSKYCPLLIEEKGVEILKELIKQENLPAHIKDLCLVTVFQVER
;
A
#
# COMPACT_ATOMS: atom_id res chain seq x y z
N VAL A 1 -2.82 14.31 -4.84
CA VAL A 1 -2.09 14.37 -3.56
C VAL A 1 -1.89 12.94 -3.12
N TYR A 2 -0.74 12.32 -3.41
CA TYR A 2 -0.45 10.98 -2.87
C TYR A 2 0.14 11.17 -1.48
N GLY A 3 -0.74 11.18 -0.47
CA GLY A 3 -0.31 11.12 0.92
C GLY A 3 -0.08 9.66 1.29
N GLU A 4 1.17 9.25 1.47
CA GLU A 4 1.48 8.16 2.38
C GLU A 4 0.95 8.58 3.76
N VAL A 5 -0.24 8.09 4.13
CA VAL A 5 -0.84 8.40 5.43
C VAL A 5 -0.14 7.55 6.49
N HIS A 6 1.09 7.95 6.85
CA HIS A 6 1.83 7.44 8.02
C HIS A 6 1.68 8.33 9.26
N CYS A 7 0.67 9.22 9.29
CA CYS A 7 0.34 9.97 10.49
C CYS A 7 -0.96 9.42 11.10
N ASN A 8 -0.93 9.05 12.38
CA ASN A 8 -2.09 8.72 13.22
C ASN A 8 -3.18 9.83 13.32
N ASN A 9 -3.09 10.87 12.50
CA ASN A 9 -4.09 11.91 12.32
C ASN A 9 -4.74 11.72 10.95
N TYR A 10 -5.93 11.10 10.91
CA TYR A 10 -6.76 11.05 9.70
C TYR A 10 -6.90 12.45 9.09
N LEU A 11 -6.70 12.54 7.77
CA LEU A 11 -7.00 13.75 7.01
C LEU A 11 -8.53 13.92 7.01
N ASP A 12 -9.02 14.96 7.68
CA ASP A 12 -10.44 15.31 7.73
C ASP A 12 -10.78 16.40 6.69
N GLU A 13 -12.08 16.65 6.48
CA GLU A 13 -12.60 17.63 5.52
C GLU A 13 -12.02 19.04 5.75
N HIS A 14 -11.88 19.43 7.02
CA HIS A 14 -11.42 20.76 7.40
C HIS A 14 -9.95 20.96 7.02
N LYS A 15 -9.10 19.99 7.34
CA LYS A 15 -7.68 20.00 6.95
C LYS A 15 -7.52 19.98 5.43
N LEU A 16 -8.34 19.20 4.72
CA LEU A 16 -8.32 19.16 3.26
C LEU A 16 -8.72 20.52 2.66
N ALA A 17 -9.80 21.14 3.14
CA ALA A 17 -10.24 22.46 2.70
C ALA A 17 -9.17 23.53 2.95
N LEU A 18 -8.55 23.53 4.14
CA LEU A 18 -7.43 24.42 4.46
C LEU A 18 -6.24 24.23 3.52
N PHE A 19 -5.87 22.97 3.25
CA PHE A 19 -4.79 22.66 2.30
C PHE A 19 -5.10 23.17 0.90
N LEU A 20 -6.30 22.88 0.37
CA LEU A 20 -6.69 23.32 -0.97
C LEU A 20 -6.80 24.85 -1.09
N SER A 21 -7.21 25.54 -0.02
CA SER A 21 -7.33 27.01 0.00
C SER A 21 -6.00 27.77 -0.22
N GLN A 22 -4.86 27.08 -0.07
CA GLN A 22 -3.54 27.65 -0.35
C GLN A 22 -3.29 27.83 -1.85
N PHE A 23 -4.02 27.09 -2.71
CA PHE A 23 -3.84 27.09 -4.15
C PHE A 23 -4.86 28.00 -4.85
N LYS A 24 -4.74 29.31 -4.62
CA LYS A 24 -5.57 30.31 -5.31
C LYS A 24 -5.12 30.51 -6.76
N ARG A 25 -6.08 30.84 -7.63
CA ARG A 25 -5.85 31.05 -9.07
C ARG A 25 -4.77 32.07 -9.38
N SER A 26 -4.63 33.11 -8.56
CA SER A 26 -3.62 34.16 -8.74
C SER A 26 -2.19 33.66 -8.53
N ASN A 27 -2.02 32.59 -7.75
CA ASN A 27 -0.74 32.14 -7.23
C ASN A 27 -0.33 30.76 -7.76
N THR A 28 -1.28 29.94 -8.20
CA THR A 28 -1.01 28.57 -8.62
C THR A 28 -1.88 28.16 -9.81
N ARG A 29 -1.26 27.43 -10.73
CA ARG A 29 -1.88 26.90 -11.94
C ARG A 29 -1.93 25.37 -11.89
N LEU A 30 -3.00 24.82 -11.34
CA LEU A 30 -3.17 23.36 -11.29
C LEU A 30 -3.82 22.86 -12.58
N THR A 31 -3.17 21.88 -13.23
CA THR A 31 -3.67 21.22 -14.44
C THR A 31 -4.23 19.83 -14.18
N LEU A 32 -3.87 19.22 -13.04
CA LEU A 32 -4.29 17.88 -12.63
C LEU A 32 -4.89 17.94 -11.21
N GLY A 33 -6.15 17.52 -11.08
CA GLY A 33 -6.85 17.36 -9.81
C GLY A 33 -7.01 15.88 -9.48
N LEU A 34 -6.00 15.27 -8.88
CA LEU A 34 -6.05 13.87 -8.41
C LEU A 34 -6.56 13.87 -6.97
N LEU A 35 -7.88 13.72 -6.81
CA LEU A 35 -8.58 13.83 -5.53
C LEU A 35 -9.08 12.48 -4.98
N SER A 36 -8.62 11.38 -5.58
CA SER A 36 -9.02 10.02 -5.20
C SER A 36 -8.76 9.71 -3.73
N ASP A 37 -9.66 8.95 -3.10
CA ASP A 37 -9.63 8.54 -1.68
C ASP A 37 -9.64 9.69 -0.65
N LEU A 38 -9.88 10.94 -1.09
CA LEU A 38 -9.97 12.09 -0.20
C LEU A 38 -11.42 12.31 0.28
N PRO A 39 -11.63 12.87 1.49
CA PRO A 39 -12.96 13.23 2.00
C PRO A 39 -13.49 14.50 1.32
N VAL A 40 -13.60 14.51 -0.01
CA VAL A 40 -14.08 15.66 -0.79
C VAL A 40 -15.59 15.76 -0.67
N THR A 41 -16.08 16.88 -0.15
CA THR A 41 -17.51 17.24 -0.17
C THR A 41 -17.84 18.08 -1.40
N ASP A 42 -19.12 18.23 -1.72
CA ASP A 42 -19.58 19.06 -2.85
C ASP A 42 -19.05 20.50 -2.73
N GLU A 43 -19.04 21.07 -1.52
CA GLU A 43 -18.51 22.41 -1.23
C GLU A 43 -17.00 22.51 -1.49
N ILE A 44 -16.21 21.52 -1.04
CA ILE A 44 -14.77 21.49 -1.29
C ILE A 44 -14.49 21.40 -2.78
N LEU A 45 -15.23 20.56 -3.50
CA LEU A 45 -15.09 20.42 -4.94
C LEU A 45 -15.47 21.72 -5.66
N GLU A 46 -16.60 22.34 -5.31
CA GLU A 46 -17.02 23.62 -5.88
C GLU A 46 -15.93 24.69 -5.71
N ASN A 47 -15.41 24.84 -4.48
CA ASN A 47 -14.36 25.81 -4.19
C ASN A 47 -13.08 25.54 -4.99
N PHE A 48 -12.66 24.28 -5.08
CA PHE A 48 -11.50 23.88 -5.88
C PHE A 48 -11.70 24.19 -7.38
N LEU A 49 -12.88 23.86 -7.93
CA LEU A 49 -13.22 24.11 -9.32
C LEU A 49 -13.32 25.61 -9.62
N ASN A 50 -13.87 26.42 -8.72
CA ASN A 50 -13.95 27.88 -8.89
C ASN A 50 -12.56 28.50 -9.05
N GLU A 51 -11.57 28.02 -8.29
CA GLU A 51 -10.18 28.50 -8.37
C GLU A 51 -9.44 27.97 -9.61
N GLN A 52 -9.67 26.70 -9.99
CA GLN A 52 -8.81 26.00 -10.96
C GLN A 52 -9.46 25.74 -12.34
N SER A 53 -10.74 26.05 -12.52
CA SER A 53 -11.54 25.79 -13.75
C SER A 53 -10.87 26.19 -15.06
N LYS A 54 -10.12 27.29 -15.09
CA LYS A 54 -9.46 27.79 -16.32
C LYS A 54 -8.26 26.97 -16.77
N ASN A 55 -7.70 26.15 -15.88
CA ASN A 55 -6.42 25.46 -16.08
C ASN A 55 -6.54 23.95 -15.95
N LEU A 56 -7.56 23.46 -15.26
CA LEU A 56 -7.73 22.05 -14.96
C LEU A 56 -7.98 21.26 -16.26
N VAL A 57 -7.04 20.37 -16.59
CA VAL A 57 -7.09 19.50 -17.77
C VAL A 57 -7.61 18.11 -17.42
N SER A 58 -7.27 17.61 -16.23
CA SER A 58 -7.74 16.31 -15.73
C SER A 58 -8.29 16.44 -14.32
N LEU A 59 -9.43 15.80 -14.07
CA LEU A 59 -10.04 15.66 -12.76
C LEU A 59 -10.32 14.17 -12.49
N GLU A 60 -9.82 13.69 -11.37
CA GLU A 60 -10.02 12.32 -10.90
C GLU A 60 -10.70 12.32 -9.55
N LEU A 61 -11.89 11.71 -9.51
CA LEU A 61 -12.77 11.59 -8.36
C LEU A 61 -13.05 10.11 -8.10
N ASP A 62 -12.01 9.33 -7.84
CA ASP A 62 -12.18 7.93 -7.46
C ASP A 62 -12.41 7.78 -5.95
N ASN A 63 -13.29 6.87 -5.55
CA ASN A 63 -13.64 6.59 -4.16
C ASN A 63 -13.99 7.82 -3.29
N CYS A 64 -14.53 8.88 -3.89
CA CYS A 64 -14.93 10.13 -3.21
C CYS A 64 -16.35 10.00 -2.65
N THR A 65 -16.50 9.21 -1.58
CA THR A 65 -17.79 8.77 -1.02
C THR A 65 -18.70 9.87 -0.48
N LYS A 66 -18.19 11.10 -0.29
CA LYS A 66 -18.94 12.25 0.25
C LYS A 66 -19.54 13.15 -0.82
N LEU A 67 -19.23 12.90 -2.09
CA LEU A 67 -19.82 13.65 -3.20
C LEU A 67 -21.24 13.15 -3.48
N THR A 68 -22.12 14.08 -3.82
CA THR A 68 -23.52 13.80 -4.19
C THR A 68 -23.77 14.18 -5.66
N PRO A 69 -24.97 13.91 -6.22
CA PRO A 69 -25.32 14.38 -7.57
C PRO A 69 -25.18 15.90 -7.78
N ASN A 70 -25.17 16.71 -6.72
CA ASN A 70 -24.90 18.16 -6.85
C ASN A 70 -23.49 18.45 -7.37
N ALA A 71 -22.51 17.59 -7.09
CA ALA A 71 -21.15 17.71 -7.62
C ALA A 71 -21.10 17.78 -9.15
N LEU A 72 -21.99 17.05 -9.83
CA LEU A 72 -22.09 17.08 -11.29
C LEU A 72 -22.50 18.47 -11.79
N SER A 73 -23.38 19.18 -11.07
CA SER A 73 -23.73 20.55 -11.41
C SER A 73 -22.51 21.47 -11.32
N HIS A 74 -21.63 21.29 -10.32
CA HIS A 74 -20.39 22.07 -10.19
C HIS A 74 -19.41 21.76 -11.33
N ILE A 75 -19.31 20.50 -11.76
CA ILE A 75 -18.50 20.10 -12.93
C ILE A 75 -19.05 20.71 -14.22
N ASN A 76 -20.36 20.65 -14.43
CA ASN A 76 -21.01 21.27 -15.58
C ASN A 76 -20.87 22.80 -15.58
N ASN A 77 -20.84 23.40 -14.39
CA ASN A 77 -20.70 24.84 -14.18
C ASN A 77 -19.26 25.34 -14.10
N ILE A 78 -18.25 24.48 -14.33
CA ILE A 78 -16.83 24.88 -14.41
C ILE A 78 -16.62 26.09 -15.34
N LEU A 79 -17.48 26.26 -16.34
CA LEU A 79 -17.40 27.33 -17.33
C LEU A 79 -18.41 28.46 -17.18
N THR A 80 -19.57 28.23 -16.58
CA THR A 80 -20.62 29.28 -16.48
C THR A 80 -20.18 30.45 -15.60
N LYS A 81 -19.22 30.23 -14.69
CA LYS A 81 -18.65 31.29 -13.83
C LYS A 81 -17.38 31.98 -14.39
N VAL A 82 -17.00 31.71 -15.65
CA VAL A 82 -15.73 32.17 -16.23
C VAL A 82 -15.96 33.09 -17.44
N ASN A 83 -16.15 34.38 -17.19
CA ASN A 83 -16.15 35.43 -18.21
C ASN A 83 -14.77 35.56 -18.92
N ASP A 84 -14.50 34.71 -19.92
CA ASP A 84 -13.40 34.91 -20.87
C ASP A 84 -13.97 34.95 -22.29
N PHE A 85 -14.52 36.13 -22.62
CA PHE A 85 -15.18 36.42 -23.88
C PHE A 85 -14.31 36.21 -25.14
N SER A 86 -12.99 36.05 -24.97
CA SER A 86 -12.09 35.72 -26.07
C SER A 86 -12.27 34.29 -26.61
N LYS A 87 -12.90 33.41 -25.83
CA LYS A 87 -13.09 31.98 -26.16
C LYS A 87 -14.56 31.59 -26.34
N ILE A 88 -15.45 32.57 -26.45
CA ILE A 88 -16.86 32.34 -26.72
C ILE A 88 -17.04 32.00 -28.19
N THR A 89 -17.71 30.89 -28.43
CA THR A 89 -18.38 30.60 -29.69
C THR A 89 -19.88 30.84 -29.51
N ARG A 90 -20.51 31.55 -30.44
CA ARG A 90 -21.95 31.86 -30.36
C ARG A 90 -22.62 31.60 -31.70
N VAL A 91 -23.73 30.88 -31.68
CA VAL A 91 -24.60 30.69 -32.83
C VAL A 91 -25.93 31.39 -32.56
N VAL A 92 -26.38 32.20 -33.50
CA VAL A 92 -27.71 32.82 -33.47
C VAL A 92 -28.43 32.40 -34.73
N LYS A 93 -29.52 31.65 -34.59
CA LYS A 93 -30.46 31.43 -35.68
C LYS A 93 -31.58 32.43 -35.58
N ILE A 94 -31.84 33.12 -36.67
CA ILE A 94 -32.87 34.14 -36.79
C ILE A 94 -33.87 33.61 -37.81
N THR A 95 -35.09 33.38 -37.35
CA THR A 95 -36.23 33.00 -38.20
C THR A 95 -37.13 34.21 -38.36
N GLU A 96 -37.21 34.75 -39.58
CA GLU A 96 -38.06 35.89 -39.90
C GLU A 96 -39.32 35.41 -40.61
N LYS A 97 -40.50 35.76 -40.10
CA LYS A 97 -41.79 35.37 -40.64
C LYS A 97 -42.66 36.58 -40.95
N ASN A 98 -43.12 36.68 -42.20
CA ASN A 98 -44.05 37.72 -42.61
C ASN A 98 -45.51 37.22 -42.53
N ALA A 99 -46.35 37.86 -41.74
CA ALA A 99 -47.73 37.44 -41.53
C ALA A 99 -48.63 37.56 -42.78
N LYS A 100 -48.29 38.44 -43.75
CA LYS A 100 -49.06 38.63 -44.99
C LYS A 100 -48.66 37.66 -46.10
N THR A 101 -47.36 37.46 -46.34
CA THR A 101 -46.87 36.58 -47.44
C THR A 101 -46.71 35.13 -47.01
N LYS A 102 -46.71 34.84 -45.69
CA LYS A 102 -46.33 33.55 -45.08
C LYS A 102 -44.91 33.10 -45.43
N GLU A 103 -44.07 33.98 -45.96
CA GLU A 103 -42.66 33.68 -46.23
C GLU A 103 -41.89 33.60 -44.91
N GLU A 104 -41.01 32.59 -44.82
CA GLU A 104 -40.14 32.33 -43.69
C GLU A 104 -38.70 32.30 -44.19
N LYS A 105 -37.84 33.09 -43.56
CA LYS A 105 -36.42 33.21 -43.90
C LYS A 105 -35.57 32.84 -42.70
N MET A 106 -34.56 31.99 -42.90
CA MET A 106 -33.65 31.54 -41.84
C MET A 106 -32.24 32.10 -42.06
N ILE A 107 -31.72 32.78 -41.06
CA ILE A 107 -30.38 33.34 -41.04
C ILE A 107 -29.63 32.68 -39.89
N THR A 108 -28.48 32.07 -40.15
CA THR A 108 -27.60 31.53 -39.11
C THR A 108 -26.34 32.37 -39.02
N LYS A 109 -26.06 32.94 -37.85
CA LYS A 109 -24.82 33.64 -37.56
C LYS A 109 -23.98 32.83 -36.58
N HIS A 110 -22.70 32.65 -36.86
CA HIS A 110 -21.74 31.91 -36.05
C HIS A 110 -20.54 32.79 -35.74
N TYR A 111 -20.27 33.05 -34.46
CA TYR A 111 -19.11 33.80 -33.98
C TYR A 111 -18.12 32.85 -33.31
N GLU A 112 -16.85 32.84 -33.71
CA GLU A 112 -15.76 32.10 -33.07
C GLU A 112 -14.42 32.82 -33.26
N ASN A 113 -13.60 32.92 -32.20
CA ASN A 113 -12.25 33.52 -32.26
C ASN A 113 -12.21 34.93 -32.91
N GLY A 114 -13.28 35.72 -32.73
CA GLY A 114 -13.42 37.05 -33.32
C GLY A 114 -13.88 37.08 -34.79
N LEU A 115 -14.13 35.92 -35.40
CA LEU A 115 -14.70 35.79 -36.74
C LEU A 115 -16.21 35.55 -36.64
N MET A 116 -17.00 36.24 -37.45
CA MET A 116 -18.45 36.06 -37.59
C MET A 116 -18.78 35.56 -39.00
N THR A 117 -19.40 34.39 -39.08
CA THR A 117 -19.89 33.75 -40.29
C THR A 117 -21.41 33.90 -40.34
N THR A 118 -21.96 34.49 -41.40
CA THR A 118 -23.41 34.63 -41.62
C THR A 118 -23.84 33.79 -42.82
N THR A 119 -24.76 32.86 -42.59
CA THR A 119 -25.37 32.00 -43.61
C THR A 119 -26.84 32.35 -43.78
N ILE A 120 -27.25 32.64 -45.01
CA ILE A 120 -28.63 32.93 -45.39
C ILE A 120 -28.97 31.98 -46.54
N ASP A 121 -29.96 31.12 -46.32
CA ASP A 121 -30.30 30.02 -47.22
C ASP A 121 -29.04 29.18 -47.56
N ASP A 122 -28.48 29.31 -48.76
CA ASP A 122 -27.26 28.61 -49.21
C ASP A 122 -26.03 29.51 -49.37
N THR A 123 -26.13 30.80 -49.01
CA THR A 123 -25.04 31.77 -49.16
C THR A 123 -24.36 32.07 -47.83
N THR A 124 -23.04 31.91 -47.76
CA THR A 124 -22.24 32.13 -46.54
C THR A 124 -21.25 33.28 -46.74
N SER A 125 -21.13 34.15 -45.74
CA SER A 125 -20.20 35.28 -45.70
C SER A 125 -19.45 35.31 -44.37
N GLU A 126 -18.19 35.74 -44.37
CA GLU A 126 -17.34 35.80 -43.18
C GLU A 126 -16.80 37.20 -42.96
N GLN A 127 -16.81 37.66 -41.70
CA GLN A 127 -16.30 38.97 -41.31
C GLN A 127 -15.59 38.87 -39.96
N TYR A 128 -14.35 39.35 -39.89
CA TYR A 128 -13.66 39.51 -38.62
C TYR A 128 -14.20 40.75 -37.88
N VAL A 129 -14.75 40.54 -36.68
CA VAL A 129 -15.39 41.57 -35.86
C VAL A 129 -14.64 41.83 -34.54
N GLY A 130 -13.56 41.09 -34.28
CA GLY A 130 -12.75 41.23 -33.07
C GLY A 130 -13.37 40.58 -31.84
N TYR A 131 -12.71 40.73 -30.69
CA TYR A 131 -13.17 40.15 -29.43
C TYR A 131 -14.03 41.15 -28.65
N PHE A 132 -15.23 40.72 -28.29
CA PHE A 132 -16.14 41.51 -27.46
C PHE A 132 -15.86 41.30 -25.97
N LYS A 133 -16.10 42.32 -25.14
CA LYS A 133 -15.82 42.29 -23.69
C LYS A 133 -17.04 41.98 -22.83
N ASP A 134 -18.22 41.93 -23.44
CA ASP A 134 -19.50 41.66 -22.80
C ASP A 134 -20.48 41.04 -23.81
N ASN A 135 -21.57 40.46 -23.29
CA ASN A 135 -22.60 39.81 -24.10
C ASN A 135 -23.39 40.80 -24.96
N TYR A 136 -23.53 42.04 -24.52
CA TYR A 136 -24.32 43.06 -25.23
C TYR A 136 -23.66 43.41 -26.56
N ALA A 137 -22.37 43.75 -26.55
CA ALA A 137 -21.62 44.10 -27.75
C ALA A 137 -21.54 42.93 -28.73
N LEU A 138 -21.41 41.70 -28.23
CA LEU A 138 -21.46 40.49 -29.06
C LEU A 138 -22.86 40.28 -29.67
N ASN A 139 -23.94 40.46 -28.90
CA ASN A 139 -25.32 40.33 -29.40
C ASN A 139 -25.66 41.40 -30.45
N GLU A 140 -25.20 42.64 -30.23
CA GLU A 140 -25.33 43.73 -31.19
C GLU A 140 -24.62 43.38 -32.49
N ALA A 141 -23.35 42.95 -32.44
CA ALA A 141 -22.61 42.53 -33.63
C ALA A 141 -23.26 41.33 -34.36
N MET A 142 -23.87 40.41 -33.61
CA MET A 142 -24.63 39.29 -34.14
C MET A 142 -26.00 39.71 -34.70
N GLY A 143 -26.36 40.99 -34.67
CA GLY A 143 -27.56 41.54 -35.31
C GLY A 143 -28.87 41.24 -34.59
N LEU A 144 -28.82 40.95 -33.29
CA LEU A 144 -30.03 40.81 -32.47
C LEU A 144 -30.80 42.13 -32.32
N PHE A 145 -30.14 43.28 -32.54
CA PHE A 145 -30.70 44.61 -32.32
C PHE A 145 -30.68 45.54 -33.55
N ASP A 146 -30.18 45.08 -34.70
CA ASP A 146 -29.93 45.92 -35.89
C ASP A 146 -31.18 46.71 -36.34
N ASP A 147 -32.35 46.06 -36.39
CA ASP A 147 -33.61 46.70 -36.79
C ASP A 147 -34.21 47.62 -35.72
N PHE A 148 -33.89 47.36 -34.45
CA PHE A 148 -34.38 48.14 -33.31
C PHE A 148 -33.77 49.55 -33.33
N TYR A 149 -32.50 49.66 -33.70
CA TYR A 149 -31.78 50.92 -33.78
C TYR A 149 -32.06 51.72 -35.06
N GLN A 150 -32.12 51.07 -36.22
CA GLN A 150 -32.43 51.74 -37.49
C GLN A 150 -33.83 52.38 -37.51
N LYS A 151 -34.84 51.73 -36.91
CA LYS A 151 -36.18 52.33 -36.81
C LYS A 151 -36.30 53.34 -35.68
N ARG A 152 -35.55 53.23 -34.58
CA ARG A 152 -35.58 54.24 -33.49
C ARG A 152 -34.97 55.58 -33.92
N THR A 153 -34.02 55.58 -34.86
CA THR A 153 -33.50 56.80 -35.50
C THR A 153 -34.45 57.36 -36.57
N GLN A 154 -35.19 56.51 -37.31
CA GLN A 154 -36.25 56.96 -38.23
C GLN A 154 -37.53 57.46 -37.52
N VAL A 155 -37.89 56.91 -36.37
CA VAL A 155 -39.11 57.26 -35.62
C VAL A 155 -38.99 58.59 -34.87
N LYS A 156 -37.79 59.18 -34.75
CA LYS A 156 -37.66 60.57 -34.30
C LYS A 156 -38.21 61.58 -35.32
N SER A 157 -38.50 61.19 -36.56
CA SER A 157 -39.05 62.11 -37.57
C SER A 157 -40.53 61.94 -37.91
N GLU A 158 -41.20 60.79 -37.75
CA GLU A 158 -42.63 60.69 -38.10
C GLU A 158 -43.45 59.72 -37.21
N SER A 159 -44.48 60.29 -36.56
CA SER A 159 -45.70 59.69 -35.98
C SER A 159 -45.62 58.65 -34.85
N GLU A 160 -46.26 59.03 -33.73
CA GLU A 160 -46.61 58.22 -32.56
C GLU A 160 -47.66 57.15 -32.92
N ASN A 161 -47.27 55.87 -33.09
CA ASN A 161 -48.15 54.69 -32.83
C ASN A 161 -47.45 53.33 -33.07
N ILE A 162 -46.23 53.13 -32.57
CA ILE A 162 -45.59 51.80 -32.56
C ILE A 162 -45.45 51.32 -31.11
N LYS A 163 -46.24 50.31 -30.72
CA LYS A 163 -46.08 49.60 -29.44
C LYS A 163 -45.07 48.48 -29.61
N TYR A 164 -43.90 48.63 -29.00
CA TYR A 164 -42.91 47.57 -28.87
C TYR A 164 -43.34 46.59 -27.76
N ASN A 165 -43.77 45.38 -28.10
CA ASN A 165 -43.91 44.29 -27.15
C ASN A 165 -42.64 43.44 -27.16
N VAL A 166 -41.58 43.98 -26.55
CA VAL A 166 -40.35 43.21 -26.28
C VAL A 166 -40.54 42.54 -24.92
N LYS A 167 -40.54 41.20 -24.86
CA LYS A 167 -40.22 40.51 -23.61
C LYS A 167 -38.78 40.90 -23.27
N ARG A 168 -38.63 41.79 -22.27
CA ARG A 168 -37.36 42.41 -21.87
C ARG A 168 -36.32 41.32 -21.54
N LEU A 169 -35.26 41.20 -22.35
CA LEU A 169 -33.96 40.75 -21.86
C LEU A 169 -33.36 41.96 -21.14
N GLU A 170 -33.18 41.91 -19.82
CA GLU A 170 -32.56 43.02 -19.12
C GLU A 170 -31.06 43.06 -19.43
N THR A 171 -30.48 44.26 -19.40
CA THR A 171 -29.12 44.58 -19.87
C THR A 171 -27.98 43.89 -19.11
N SER A 172 -28.30 42.99 -18.18
CA SER A 172 -27.37 42.27 -17.30
C SER A 172 -27.58 40.75 -17.26
N ASP A 173 -28.54 40.20 -18.01
CA ASP A 173 -28.90 38.79 -17.86
C ASP A 173 -27.86 37.85 -18.50
N GLU A 174 -27.34 36.90 -17.72
CA GLU A 174 -26.56 35.77 -18.23
C GLU A 174 -27.44 34.91 -19.12
N ILE A 175 -27.23 35.00 -20.44
CA ILE A 175 -27.94 34.16 -21.43
C ILE A 175 -27.57 32.70 -21.19
N LYS A 176 -28.58 31.86 -20.96
CA LYS A 176 -28.44 30.42 -20.75
C LYS A 176 -27.89 29.72 -22.02
N PRO A 177 -27.33 28.50 -21.91
CA PRO A 177 -26.72 27.78 -23.04
C PRO A 177 -27.63 27.63 -24.27
N LYS A 178 -28.94 27.65 -24.07
CA LYS A 178 -29.96 27.71 -25.10
C LYS A 178 -31.08 28.64 -24.63
N GLU A 179 -31.32 29.71 -25.37
CA GLU A 179 -32.41 30.64 -25.07
C GLU A 179 -33.17 30.99 -26.35
N LEU A 180 -34.50 30.87 -26.28
CA LEU A 180 -35.39 31.19 -27.39
C LEU A 180 -36.05 32.54 -27.08
N CYS A 181 -35.70 33.54 -27.88
CA CYS A 181 -36.23 34.89 -27.74
C CYS A 181 -37.08 35.23 -28.96
N GLU A 182 -38.36 35.53 -28.75
CA GLU A 182 -39.26 35.95 -29.82
C GLU A 182 -39.48 37.47 -29.75
N VAL A 183 -39.21 38.16 -30.85
CA VAL A 183 -39.45 39.59 -31.01
C VAL A 183 -40.48 39.77 -32.12
N SER A 184 -41.64 40.32 -31.76
CA SER A 184 -42.70 40.64 -32.72
C SER A 184 -42.83 42.15 -32.90
N PHE A 185 -42.92 42.59 -34.16
CA PHE A 185 -43.16 43.98 -34.51
C PHE A 185 -44.60 44.15 -35.01
N THR A 186 -45.33 45.09 -34.42
CA THR A 186 -46.68 45.46 -34.90
C THR A 186 -46.59 46.72 -35.77
N SER A 187 -46.61 46.50 -37.08
CA SER A 187 -46.87 47.51 -38.13
C SER A 187 -47.90 46.94 -39.12
N ASP A 188 -48.34 47.71 -40.12
CA ASP A 188 -49.29 47.25 -41.18
C ASP A 188 -48.82 45.98 -41.93
N GLU A 189 -47.54 45.62 -41.78
CA GLU A 189 -46.98 44.30 -42.06
C GLU A 189 -46.45 43.72 -40.74
N ALA A 190 -47.10 42.70 -40.18
CA ALA A 190 -46.62 42.05 -38.96
C ALA A 190 -45.46 41.10 -39.32
N LEU A 191 -44.25 41.47 -38.88
CA LEU A 191 -43.04 40.65 -39.00
C LEU A 191 -42.70 40.09 -37.61
N THR A 192 -42.59 38.76 -37.52
CA THR A 192 -42.12 38.07 -36.32
C THR A 192 -40.69 37.59 -36.56
N LYS A 193 -39.75 37.96 -35.68
CA LYS A 193 -38.39 37.41 -35.69
C LYS A 193 -38.19 36.56 -34.44
N THR A 194 -37.87 35.29 -34.64
CA THR A 194 -37.50 34.38 -33.56
C THR A 194 -36.00 34.17 -33.57
N PHE A 195 -35.37 34.39 -32.42
CA PHE A 195 -33.95 34.19 -32.20
C PHE A 195 -33.75 32.93 -31.37
N GLU A 196 -33.01 31.96 -31.88
CA GLU A 196 -32.47 30.85 -31.11
C GLU A 196 -30.98 31.12 -30.90
N ILE A 197 -30.59 31.38 -29.65
CA ILE A 197 -29.23 31.71 -29.28
C ILE A 197 -28.59 30.52 -28.59
N THR A 198 -27.42 30.10 -29.08
CA THR A 198 -26.58 29.06 -28.47
C THR A 198 -25.18 29.65 -28.23
N SER A 199 -24.74 29.71 -26.97
CA SER A 199 -23.39 30.18 -26.62
C SER A 199 -22.59 29.11 -25.91
N PHE A 200 -21.33 28.93 -26.29
CA PHE A 200 -20.44 27.97 -25.65
C PHE A 200 -19.02 28.52 -25.53
N GLN A 201 -18.34 28.13 -24.46
CA GLN A 201 -16.94 28.46 -24.23
C GLN A 201 -16.16 27.16 -24.09
N LYS A 202 -14.99 27.07 -24.73
CA LYS A 202 -14.22 25.82 -24.77
C LYS A 202 -13.63 25.48 -23.40
N CYS A 203 -14.02 24.32 -22.83
CA CYS A 203 -13.52 23.84 -21.54
C CYS A 203 -12.07 23.32 -21.66
N PRO A 204 -11.15 23.68 -20.75
CA PRO A 204 -9.82 23.07 -20.71
C PRO A 204 -9.85 21.62 -20.21
N LEU A 205 -10.91 21.23 -19.48
CA LEU A 205 -11.06 19.88 -18.95
C LEU A 205 -11.22 18.88 -20.12
N GLN A 206 -10.26 17.96 -20.22
CA GLN A 206 -10.19 16.95 -21.27
C GLN A 206 -10.27 15.53 -20.71
N SER A 207 -10.04 15.33 -19.41
CA SER A 207 -10.08 14.02 -18.77
C SER A 207 -10.90 14.09 -17.49
N LEU A 208 -11.91 13.23 -17.40
CA LEU A 208 -12.73 13.08 -16.21
C LEU A 208 -12.79 11.60 -15.82
N ILE A 209 -12.51 11.32 -14.55
CA ILE A 209 -12.57 9.98 -13.98
C ILE A 209 -13.48 10.00 -12.77
N ILE A 210 -14.50 9.13 -12.79
CA ILE A 210 -15.51 8.99 -11.76
C ILE A 210 -15.47 7.54 -11.28
N GLY A 211 -15.06 7.36 -10.03
CA GLY A 211 -14.96 6.05 -9.38
C GLY A 211 -16.30 5.40 -9.05
N ARG A 212 -16.27 4.10 -8.74
CA ARG A 212 -17.47 3.31 -8.41
C ARG A 212 -18.21 3.80 -7.18
N SER A 213 -17.48 4.25 -6.17
CA SER A 213 -18.05 4.74 -4.91
C SER A 213 -18.36 6.24 -4.94
N THR A 214 -18.18 6.90 -6.09
CA THR A 214 -18.39 8.34 -6.26
C THR A 214 -19.77 8.60 -6.89
N HIS A 215 -20.75 8.94 -6.05
CA HIS A 215 -22.16 9.04 -6.43
C HIS A 215 -22.54 10.43 -6.99
N ILE A 216 -21.97 10.81 -8.13
CA ILE A 216 -22.25 12.11 -8.77
C ILE A 216 -23.26 12.02 -9.93
N LEU A 217 -23.48 10.83 -10.47
CA LEU A 217 -24.45 10.61 -11.54
C LEU A 217 -25.84 10.31 -10.91
N PRO A 218 -26.93 10.93 -11.38
CA PRO A 218 -28.25 10.76 -10.77
C PRO A 218 -28.85 9.38 -11.06
N ASP A 219 -29.59 8.84 -10.08
CA ASP A 219 -30.25 7.52 -10.17
C ASP A 219 -31.30 7.43 -11.28
N TYR A 220 -31.92 8.56 -11.63
CA TYR A 220 -32.95 8.66 -12.65
C TYR A 220 -32.65 9.82 -13.59
N LEU A 221 -32.91 9.63 -14.88
CA LEU A 221 -32.86 10.73 -15.84
C LEU A 221 -33.98 11.74 -15.53
N PRO A 222 -33.69 13.06 -15.56
CA PRO A 222 -34.71 14.10 -15.37
C PRO A 222 -35.87 13.93 -16.36
N LYS A 223 -37.11 14.10 -15.88
CA LYS A 223 -38.33 13.99 -16.72
C LYS A 223 -38.65 15.30 -17.47
N GLU A 224 -37.98 16.40 -17.15
CA GLU A 224 -38.24 17.73 -17.73
C GLU A 224 -37.33 18.00 -18.93
N ILE A 225 -37.95 18.47 -20.01
CA ILE A 225 -37.48 18.36 -21.41
C ILE A 225 -36.39 19.36 -21.81
N ASP A 226 -35.83 20.17 -20.90
CA ASP A 226 -34.85 21.20 -21.28
C ASP A 226 -33.36 20.79 -21.17
N GLU A 227 -33.02 19.69 -20.50
CA GLU A 227 -31.62 19.18 -20.49
C GLU A 227 -31.56 17.74 -21.02
N THR A 228 -31.24 17.60 -22.30
CA THR A 228 -31.13 16.31 -23.00
C THR A 228 -29.93 15.47 -22.53
N TYR A 229 -29.00 16.06 -21.77
CA TYR A 229 -27.71 15.46 -21.39
C TYR A 229 -27.36 15.70 -19.92
N LEU A 230 -26.70 14.72 -19.29
CA LEU A 230 -26.19 14.81 -17.92
C LEU A 230 -24.93 15.68 -17.81
N PHE A 231 -24.12 15.71 -18.86
CA PHE A 231 -22.94 16.55 -18.95
C PHE A 231 -23.23 17.79 -19.78
N SER A 232 -22.57 18.90 -19.45
CA SER A 232 -22.65 20.11 -20.25
C SER A 232 -22.23 19.84 -21.70
N PRO A 233 -23.02 20.26 -22.71
CA PRO A 233 -22.69 20.10 -24.12
C PRO A 233 -21.37 20.77 -24.54
N THR A 234 -20.79 21.62 -23.71
CA THR A 234 -19.53 22.34 -24.00
C THR A 234 -18.27 21.57 -23.55
N LEU A 235 -18.44 20.46 -22.82
CA LEU A 235 -17.33 19.64 -22.34
C LEU A 235 -16.74 18.81 -23.48
N ALA A 236 -15.59 19.25 -24.00
CA ALA A 236 -14.81 18.54 -25.02
C ALA A 236 -13.86 17.50 -24.42
N LEU A 237 -14.42 16.57 -23.63
CA LEU A 237 -13.64 15.49 -23.02
C LEU A 237 -13.01 14.60 -24.10
N ARG A 238 -11.73 14.27 -23.91
CA ARG A 238 -10.97 13.27 -24.67
C ARG A 238 -10.95 11.93 -23.96
N LYS A 239 -11.01 11.92 -22.63
CA LYS A 239 -11.05 10.75 -21.77
C LYS A 239 -12.21 10.87 -20.78
N LEU A 240 -13.06 9.86 -20.76
CA LEU A 240 -14.12 9.71 -19.77
C LEU A 240 -14.04 8.30 -19.18
N VAL A 241 -13.92 8.24 -17.85
CA VAL A 241 -13.96 6.99 -17.09
C VAL A 241 -15.13 7.08 -16.11
N ILE A 242 -16.01 6.09 -16.16
CA ILE A 242 -17.14 5.95 -15.24
C ILE A 242 -17.14 4.52 -14.75
N HIS A 243 -16.87 4.31 -13.46
CA HIS A 243 -16.81 2.97 -12.86
C HIS A 243 -18.10 2.58 -12.14
N GLY A 244 -19.24 2.96 -12.70
CA GLY A 244 -20.56 2.62 -12.16
C GLY A 244 -21.54 3.79 -12.21
N TRP A 245 -22.82 3.45 -12.34
CA TRP A 245 -23.96 4.33 -12.05
C TRP A 245 -25.10 3.48 -11.50
N THR A 246 -26.08 4.13 -10.88
CA THR A 246 -27.16 3.51 -10.09
C THR A 246 -28.39 3.14 -10.92
N SER A 247 -28.55 3.72 -12.12
CA SER A 247 -29.65 3.39 -13.03
C SER A 247 -29.45 2.02 -13.69
N VAL A 248 -29.94 0.95 -13.05
CA VAL A 248 -29.78 -0.44 -13.50
C VAL A 248 -30.59 -0.78 -14.77
N ASP A 249 -31.67 -0.05 -15.05
CA ASP A 249 -32.66 -0.43 -16.08
C ASP A 249 -32.88 0.60 -17.21
N ASN A 250 -32.17 1.73 -17.20
CA ASN A 250 -32.35 2.76 -18.24
C ASN A 250 -31.33 2.58 -19.38
N ILE A 251 -31.77 1.96 -20.47
CA ILE A 251 -30.96 1.74 -21.67
C ILE A 251 -30.50 3.05 -22.35
N ASN A 252 -31.19 4.17 -22.09
CA ASN A 252 -30.86 5.48 -22.68
C ASN A 252 -29.88 6.28 -21.82
N TYR A 253 -29.40 5.73 -20.69
CA TYR A 253 -28.49 6.45 -19.79
C TYR A 253 -27.19 6.86 -20.48
N LEU A 254 -26.64 5.98 -21.33
CA LEU A 254 -25.44 6.28 -22.11
C LEU A 254 -25.68 7.39 -23.15
N GLU A 255 -26.88 7.48 -23.72
CA GLU A 255 -27.26 8.56 -24.64
C GLU A 255 -27.30 9.92 -23.93
N ALA A 256 -27.74 9.94 -22.66
CA ALA A 256 -27.74 11.15 -21.85
C ALA A 256 -26.32 11.57 -21.41
N ILE A 257 -25.38 10.62 -21.31
CA ILE A 257 -23.97 10.93 -20.99
C ILE A 257 -23.25 11.52 -22.21
N ILE A 258 -23.46 10.94 -23.40
CA ILE A 258 -22.71 11.31 -24.61
C ILE A 258 -23.28 12.60 -25.21
N THR A 259 -22.61 13.71 -24.93
CA THR A 259 -22.96 15.03 -25.49
C THR A 259 -22.50 15.16 -26.96
N PRO A 260 -23.07 16.10 -27.74
CA PRO A 260 -22.64 16.36 -29.11
C PRO A 260 -21.15 16.71 -29.24
N GLN A 261 -20.59 17.42 -28.26
CA GLN A 261 -19.17 17.75 -28.28
C GLN A 261 -18.28 16.54 -28.02
N MET A 262 -18.71 15.61 -27.15
CA MET A 262 -18.00 14.35 -26.89
C MET A 262 -18.01 13.41 -28.09
N GLN A 263 -19.03 13.49 -28.97
CA GLN A 263 -19.09 12.69 -30.20
C GLN A 263 -17.85 12.88 -31.08
N VAL A 264 -17.33 14.11 -31.15
CA VAL A 264 -16.14 14.43 -31.97
C VAL A 264 -14.83 14.48 -31.17
N SER A 265 -14.86 14.64 -29.83
CA SER A 265 -13.65 14.81 -29.02
C SER A 265 -13.22 13.55 -28.27
N LEU A 266 -14.14 12.64 -27.94
CA LEU A 266 -13.89 11.55 -27.02
C LEU A 266 -13.10 10.42 -27.70
N THR A 267 -11.87 10.21 -27.23
CA THR A 267 -10.94 9.19 -27.75
C THR A 267 -10.84 7.95 -26.88
N TYR A 268 -11.19 8.08 -25.60
CA TYR A 268 -11.10 7.04 -24.58
C TYR A 268 -12.37 7.04 -23.74
N LEU A 269 -13.05 5.89 -23.71
CA LEU A 269 -14.22 5.65 -22.89
C LEU A 269 -14.03 4.36 -22.09
N ASP A 270 -14.11 4.47 -20.77
CA ASP A 270 -14.10 3.33 -19.86
C ASP A 270 -15.39 3.32 -19.05
N LEU A 271 -16.16 2.25 -19.20
CA LEU A 271 -17.43 2.01 -18.52
C LEU A 271 -17.33 0.81 -17.57
N SER A 272 -16.12 0.42 -17.14
CA SER A 272 -15.90 -0.78 -16.34
C SER A 272 -16.85 -0.86 -15.15
N ASN A 273 -17.46 -2.03 -14.92
CA ASN A 273 -18.45 -2.28 -13.86
C ASN A 273 -19.75 -1.44 -13.94
N CYS A 274 -20.02 -0.74 -15.05
CA CYS A 274 -21.32 -0.08 -15.25
C CYS A 274 -22.46 -1.10 -15.48
N PRO A 275 -23.71 -0.74 -15.16
CA PRO A 275 -24.89 -1.50 -15.58
C PRO A 275 -25.05 -1.60 -17.10
N SER A 276 -26.09 -2.31 -17.55
CA SER A 276 -26.33 -2.53 -18.98
C SER A 276 -26.67 -1.22 -19.68
N PHE A 277 -25.99 -0.95 -20.80
CA PHE A 277 -26.21 0.23 -21.65
C PHE A 277 -26.91 -0.14 -22.98
N GLY A 278 -27.72 -1.19 -22.97
CA GLY A 278 -28.51 -1.62 -24.13
C GLY A 278 -27.66 -2.23 -25.26
N ASP A 279 -27.98 -1.85 -26.49
CA ASP A 279 -27.35 -2.35 -27.72
C ASP A 279 -26.11 -1.52 -28.15
N GLY A 280 -25.70 -0.54 -27.34
CA GLY A 280 -24.54 0.31 -27.62
C GLY A 280 -24.71 1.24 -28.81
N LYS A 281 -25.94 1.53 -29.28
CA LYS A 281 -26.18 2.45 -30.41
C LYS A 281 -25.54 3.84 -30.18
N ALA A 282 -25.58 4.34 -28.95
CA ALA A 282 -24.97 5.63 -28.59
C ALA A 282 -23.45 5.71 -28.89
N LEU A 283 -22.75 4.56 -28.86
CA LEU A 283 -21.32 4.48 -29.15
C LEU A 283 -21.00 4.74 -30.62
N LEU A 284 -21.96 4.52 -31.53
CA LEU A 284 -21.77 4.77 -32.97
C LEU A 284 -21.55 6.25 -33.28
N ASN A 285 -22.03 7.14 -32.41
CA ASN A 285 -21.89 8.58 -32.57
C ASN A 285 -20.49 9.07 -32.16
N LEU A 286 -19.65 8.23 -31.55
CA LEU A 286 -18.31 8.61 -31.10
C LEU A 286 -17.29 8.47 -32.24
N GLU A 287 -17.17 9.49 -33.09
CA GLU A 287 -16.36 9.50 -34.30
C GLU A 287 -14.85 9.37 -34.04
N ALA A 288 -14.38 9.87 -32.89
CA ALA A 288 -12.97 9.88 -32.51
C ALA A 288 -12.55 8.71 -31.60
N LEU A 289 -13.46 7.78 -31.28
CA LEU A 289 -13.22 6.76 -30.27
C LEU A 289 -12.13 5.77 -30.70
N THR A 290 -11.07 5.65 -29.90
CA THR A 290 -9.96 4.73 -30.15
C THR A 290 -9.81 3.64 -29.09
N THR A 291 -10.25 3.92 -27.87
CA THR A 291 -10.21 2.97 -26.75
C THR A 291 -11.59 2.87 -26.11
N LEU A 292 -12.09 1.64 -26.01
CA LEU A 292 -13.34 1.30 -25.34
C LEU A 292 -13.08 0.17 -24.33
N ILE A 293 -13.34 0.45 -23.06
CA ILE A 293 -13.21 -0.52 -21.96
C ILE A 293 -14.58 -0.81 -21.37
N LEU A 294 -14.97 -2.08 -21.39
CA LEU A 294 -16.26 -2.61 -20.93
C LEU A 294 -16.05 -3.76 -19.94
N TYR A 295 -14.96 -3.73 -19.17
CA TYR A 295 -14.63 -4.77 -18.20
C TYR A 295 -15.77 -4.92 -17.18
N ASN A 296 -16.25 -6.15 -16.95
CA ASN A 296 -17.37 -6.45 -16.05
C ASN A 296 -18.70 -5.74 -16.39
N CYS A 297 -18.89 -5.26 -17.62
CA CYS A 297 -20.19 -4.77 -18.06
C CYS A 297 -21.14 -5.95 -18.37
N PRO A 298 -22.43 -5.88 -17.98
CA PRO A 298 -23.40 -6.92 -18.28
C PRO A 298 -23.90 -6.85 -19.73
N ARG A 299 -24.13 -8.03 -20.31
CA ARG A 299 -24.67 -8.23 -21.66
C ARG A 299 -23.91 -7.55 -22.82
N PRO A 300 -22.57 -7.53 -22.83
CA PRO A 300 -21.78 -6.88 -23.90
C PRO A 300 -22.06 -7.49 -25.29
N GLN A 301 -22.53 -8.74 -25.37
CA GLN A 301 -22.93 -9.39 -26.61
C GLN A 301 -24.03 -8.65 -27.39
N LEU A 302 -24.88 -7.86 -26.71
CA LEU A 302 -25.91 -7.07 -27.36
C LEU A 302 -25.33 -5.88 -28.14
N ALA A 303 -24.18 -5.37 -27.70
CA ALA A 303 -23.52 -4.22 -28.30
C ALA A 303 -22.48 -4.59 -29.36
N LEU A 304 -22.06 -5.86 -29.46
CA LEU A 304 -20.97 -6.28 -30.36
C LEU A 304 -21.15 -5.84 -31.81
N HIS A 305 -22.37 -5.97 -32.35
CA HIS A 305 -22.65 -5.61 -33.74
C HIS A 305 -22.46 -4.10 -33.98
N ASN A 306 -22.82 -3.25 -33.02
CA ASN A 306 -22.61 -1.81 -33.11
C ASN A 306 -21.14 -1.44 -32.84
N ILE A 307 -20.49 -2.08 -31.88
CA ILE A 307 -19.04 -1.91 -31.63
C ILE A 307 -18.23 -2.23 -32.89
N ALA A 308 -18.57 -3.29 -33.63
CA ALA A 308 -17.92 -3.68 -34.89
C ALA A 308 -17.99 -2.60 -36.00
N LYS A 309 -18.89 -1.61 -35.88
CA LYS A 309 -19.01 -0.50 -36.83
C LYS A 309 -18.06 0.67 -36.50
N ILE A 310 -17.48 0.72 -35.30
CA ILE A 310 -16.60 1.81 -34.86
C ILE A 310 -15.19 1.59 -35.41
N LYS A 311 -14.96 1.97 -36.68
CA LYS A 311 -13.74 1.63 -37.43
C LYS A 311 -12.45 2.24 -36.86
N THR A 312 -12.58 3.28 -36.05
CA THR A 312 -11.47 3.98 -35.37
C THR A 312 -10.89 3.22 -34.17
N LEU A 313 -11.59 2.20 -33.65
CA LEU A 313 -11.14 1.45 -32.47
C LEU A 313 -9.79 0.77 -32.68
N ARG A 314 -8.93 0.96 -31.68
CA ARG A 314 -7.58 0.38 -31.55
C ARG A 314 -7.45 -0.51 -30.32
N HIS A 315 -8.17 -0.19 -29.26
CA HIS A 315 -8.20 -0.94 -28.01
C HIS A 315 -9.65 -1.26 -27.64
N LEU A 316 -9.95 -2.55 -27.51
CA LEU A 316 -11.25 -3.02 -27.06
C LEU A 316 -11.07 -4.02 -25.92
N ASP A 317 -11.74 -3.75 -24.81
CA ASP A 317 -11.80 -4.64 -23.68
C ASP A 317 -13.27 -4.97 -23.38
N ILE A 318 -13.60 -6.25 -23.47
CA ILE A 318 -14.90 -6.83 -23.13
C ILE A 318 -14.73 -8.01 -22.16
N SER A 319 -13.67 -7.95 -21.36
CA SER A 319 -13.32 -8.97 -20.38
C SER A 319 -14.28 -8.97 -19.18
N SER A 320 -14.31 -10.08 -18.46
CA SER A 320 -15.12 -10.28 -17.27
C SER A 320 -14.30 -11.02 -16.21
N SER A 321 -14.53 -10.74 -14.93
CA SER A 321 -13.98 -11.54 -13.82
C SER A 321 -14.98 -12.54 -13.25
N ASN A 322 -16.20 -12.60 -13.80
CA ASN A 322 -17.26 -13.49 -13.34
C ASN A 322 -18.05 -14.09 -14.51
N ASP A 323 -18.34 -15.38 -14.41
CA ASP A 323 -19.16 -16.18 -15.32
C ASP A 323 -20.53 -15.57 -15.61
N ARG A 324 -21.12 -14.86 -14.63
CA ARG A 324 -22.45 -14.23 -14.77
C ARG A 324 -22.57 -13.34 -16.01
N TYR A 325 -21.50 -12.64 -16.39
CA TYR A 325 -21.50 -11.71 -17.51
C TYR A 325 -20.75 -12.26 -18.73
N GLY A 326 -19.64 -12.96 -18.52
CA GLY A 326 -18.71 -13.36 -19.58
C GLY A 326 -19.14 -14.55 -20.45
N HIS A 327 -20.06 -15.41 -19.98
CA HIS A 327 -20.38 -16.68 -20.66
C HIS A 327 -21.64 -16.66 -21.54
N ASN A 328 -22.10 -15.47 -21.94
CA ASN A 328 -23.39 -15.28 -22.62
C ASN A 328 -23.30 -15.18 -24.16
N TYR A 329 -22.15 -15.49 -24.78
CA TYR A 329 -22.00 -15.45 -26.24
C TYR A 329 -22.54 -16.75 -26.86
N LYS A 330 -23.57 -16.63 -27.70
CA LYS A 330 -24.28 -17.79 -28.31
C LYS A 330 -23.54 -18.36 -29.53
N HIS A 331 -22.89 -17.50 -30.31
CA HIS A 331 -22.16 -17.87 -31.52
C HIS A 331 -20.74 -17.30 -31.47
N PRO A 332 -19.93 -17.68 -30.46
CA PRO A 332 -18.68 -17.00 -30.13
C PRO A 332 -17.70 -16.93 -31.30
N ASP A 333 -17.50 -18.01 -32.06
CA ASP A 333 -16.61 -18.01 -33.23
C ASP A 333 -17.03 -16.98 -34.30
N GLN A 334 -18.33 -16.91 -34.61
CA GLN A 334 -18.86 -15.99 -35.62
C GLN A 334 -18.81 -14.54 -35.12
N GLN A 335 -19.20 -14.31 -33.87
CA GLN A 335 -19.20 -12.98 -33.25
C GLN A 335 -17.78 -12.42 -33.12
N LEU A 336 -16.82 -13.25 -32.70
CA LEU A 336 -15.41 -12.85 -32.64
C LEU A 336 -14.85 -12.57 -34.05
N ALA A 337 -15.15 -13.43 -35.03
CA ALA A 337 -14.73 -13.22 -36.42
C ALA A 337 -15.29 -11.93 -37.03
N GLU A 338 -16.58 -11.64 -36.80
CA GLU A 338 -17.24 -10.40 -37.22
C GLU A 338 -16.51 -9.19 -36.62
N LEU A 339 -16.26 -9.22 -35.30
CA LEU A 339 -15.62 -8.14 -34.57
C LEU A 339 -14.21 -7.85 -35.10
N VAL A 340 -13.33 -8.85 -35.17
CA VAL A 340 -11.92 -8.63 -35.54
C VAL A 340 -11.72 -8.32 -37.02
N THR A 341 -12.63 -8.79 -37.89
CA THR A 341 -12.59 -8.49 -39.33
C THR A 341 -13.15 -7.10 -39.61
N SER A 342 -14.15 -6.67 -38.84
CA SER A 342 -14.79 -5.37 -39.00
C SER A 342 -13.97 -4.21 -38.43
N LEU A 343 -13.04 -4.46 -37.52
CA LEU A 343 -12.20 -3.44 -36.86
C LEU A 343 -10.76 -3.44 -37.42
N PRO A 344 -10.49 -2.69 -38.51
CA PRO A 344 -9.23 -2.77 -39.24
C PRO A 344 -8.02 -2.23 -38.45
N HIS A 345 -8.23 -1.37 -37.46
CA HIS A 345 -7.16 -0.75 -36.67
C HIS A 345 -6.97 -1.37 -35.28
N LEU A 346 -7.71 -2.44 -34.95
CA LEU A 346 -7.65 -3.07 -33.63
C LEU A 346 -6.26 -3.67 -33.36
N LYS A 347 -5.63 -3.24 -32.26
CA LYS A 347 -4.28 -3.61 -31.80
C LYS A 347 -4.29 -4.30 -30.45
N HIS A 348 -5.24 -3.95 -29.57
CA HIS A 348 -5.48 -4.61 -28.29
C HIS A 348 -6.89 -5.18 -28.28
N LEU A 349 -7.00 -6.45 -27.89
CA LEU A 349 -8.27 -7.10 -27.61
C LEU A 349 -8.17 -7.85 -26.29
N ASP A 350 -9.06 -7.57 -25.36
CA ASP A 350 -9.20 -8.35 -24.13
C ASP A 350 -10.58 -9.01 -24.07
N ILE A 351 -10.57 -10.34 -24.03
CA ILE A 351 -11.76 -11.20 -23.91
C ILE A 351 -11.64 -12.15 -22.70
N SER A 352 -10.76 -11.82 -21.76
CA SER A 352 -10.50 -12.63 -20.55
C SER A 352 -11.78 -12.90 -19.76
N GLY A 353 -11.92 -14.10 -19.20
CA GLY A 353 -13.12 -14.52 -18.47
C GLY A 353 -14.40 -14.65 -19.31
N THR A 354 -14.28 -14.79 -20.63
CA THR A 354 -15.44 -14.98 -21.51
C THR A 354 -15.40 -16.32 -22.26
N ASN A 355 -16.54 -16.72 -22.84
CA ASN A 355 -16.60 -17.84 -23.78
C ASN A 355 -16.41 -17.42 -25.26
N LEU A 356 -15.99 -16.18 -25.53
CA LEU A 356 -15.92 -15.60 -26.87
C LEU A 356 -14.83 -16.25 -27.76
N ALA A 357 -13.85 -16.91 -27.15
CA ALA A 357 -12.84 -17.70 -27.88
C ALA A 357 -13.39 -19.02 -28.48
N GLY A 358 -14.67 -19.32 -28.25
CA GLY A 358 -15.34 -20.45 -28.88
C GLY A 358 -15.04 -21.82 -28.24
N PRO A 359 -15.61 -22.89 -28.82
CA PRO A 359 -15.41 -24.25 -28.35
C PRO A 359 -13.95 -24.69 -28.45
N ARG A 360 -13.57 -25.69 -27.64
CA ARG A 360 -12.20 -26.26 -27.66
C ARG A 360 -11.85 -26.74 -29.07
N CYS A 361 -10.77 -26.21 -29.63
CA CYS A 361 -10.23 -26.49 -30.96
C CYS A 361 -8.71 -26.23 -30.92
N ASP A 362 -7.96 -26.69 -31.93
CA ASP A 362 -6.50 -26.49 -31.99
C ASP A 362 -6.11 -25.00 -32.01
N HIS A 363 -6.94 -24.17 -32.65
CA HIS A 363 -6.74 -22.73 -32.75
C HIS A 363 -8.05 -21.97 -32.52
N ILE A 364 -7.97 -20.69 -32.14
CA ILE A 364 -9.16 -19.83 -31.96
C ILE A 364 -9.68 -19.42 -33.35
N LYS A 365 -10.76 -20.06 -33.81
CA LYS A 365 -11.32 -19.86 -35.17
C LYS A 365 -11.73 -18.43 -35.44
N GLY A 366 -12.33 -17.77 -34.45
CA GLY A 366 -12.73 -16.35 -34.53
C GLY A 366 -11.57 -15.39 -34.82
N LEU A 367 -10.32 -15.79 -34.57
CA LEU A 367 -9.13 -14.95 -34.80
C LEU A 367 -8.42 -15.23 -36.13
N LYS A 368 -9.04 -16.00 -37.04
CA LYS A 368 -8.40 -16.42 -38.31
C LYS A 368 -7.80 -15.26 -39.12
N SER A 369 -8.45 -14.09 -39.16
CA SER A 369 -7.98 -12.92 -39.91
C SER A 369 -6.76 -12.21 -39.27
N ARG A 370 -6.33 -12.64 -38.07
CA ARG A 370 -5.25 -12.01 -37.31
C ARG A 370 -3.93 -12.77 -37.35
N TYR A 371 -3.88 -14.01 -37.84
CA TYR A 371 -2.63 -14.78 -37.92
C TYR A 371 -1.56 -14.14 -38.81
N SER A 372 -1.97 -13.42 -39.87
CA SER A 372 -1.05 -12.64 -40.72
C SER A 372 -0.80 -11.23 -40.20
N ARG A 373 -1.55 -10.78 -39.19
CA ARG A 373 -1.43 -9.44 -38.59
C ARG A 373 -1.72 -9.52 -37.08
N PRO A 374 -0.76 -10.01 -36.28
CA PRO A 374 -0.93 -10.21 -34.85
C PRO A 374 -1.36 -8.95 -34.11
N PHE A 375 -2.05 -9.12 -32.98
CA PHE A 375 -2.30 -8.04 -32.04
C PHE A 375 -1.01 -7.62 -31.31
N GLU A 376 -0.97 -6.38 -30.82
CA GLU A 376 0.05 -5.97 -29.85
C GLU A 376 -0.21 -6.63 -28.49
N PHE A 377 -1.49 -6.83 -28.14
CA PHE A 377 -1.92 -7.51 -26.92
C PHE A 377 -3.22 -8.31 -27.14
N LEU A 378 -3.28 -9.50 -26.53
CA LEU A 378 -4.48 -10.33 -26.48
C LEU A 378 -4.70 -10.85 -25.05
N GLY A 379 -5.83 -10.49 -24.45
CA GLY A 379 -6.26 -11.01 -23.15
C GLY A 379 -7.12 -12.26 -23.29
N LEU A 380 -6.64 -13.38 -22.77
CA LEU A 380 -7.28 -14.70 -22.76
C LEU A 380 -7.33 -15.33 -21.37
N TYR A 381 -6.96 -14.60 -20.33
CA TYR A 381 -6.88 -15.13 -18.98
C TYR A 381 -8.24 -15.67 -18.52
N ASN A 382 -8.27 -16.89 -18.00
CA ASN A 382 -9.47 -17.55 -17.51
C ASN A 382 -10.61 -17.61 -18.56
N THR A 383 -10.27 -17.67 -19.85
CA THR A 383 -11.26 -17.88 -20.91
C THR A 383 -11.75 -19.32 -20.93
N VAL A 384 -13.04 -19.50 -21.26
CA VAL A 384 -13.64 -20.84 -21.32
C VAL A 384 -12.94 -21.71 -22.36
N ASN A 385 -12.89 -23.03 -22.09
CA ASN A 385 -12.31 -24.04 -22.97
C ASN A 385 -10.80 -23.81 -23.22
N GLU A 386 -10.07 -23.34 -22.20
CA GLU A 386 -8.59 -23.27 -22.17
C GLU A 386 -8.02 -22.46 -23.36
N ALA A 387 -8.58 -21.30 -23.70
CA ALA A 387 -8.21 -20.63 -24.95
C ALA A 387 -6.74 -20.18 -24.99
N ALA A 388 -6.17 -19.84 -23.84
CA ALA A 388 -4.76 -19.45 -23.70
C ALA A 388 -3.77 -20.60 -24.03
N TYR A 389 -4.22 -21.86 -23.98
CA TYR A 389 -3.41 -23.04 -24.28
C TYR A 389 -3.42 -23.41 -25.77
N ARG A 390 -4.29 -22.79 -26.58
CA ARG A 390 -4.48 -23.13 -28.00
C ARG A 390 -3.44 -22.43 -28.86
N GLN A 391 -2.56 -23.19 -29.52
CA GLN A 391 -1.48 -22.63 -30.33
C GLN A 391 -1.73 -22.81 -31.84
N PRO A 392 -1.33 -21.84 -32.69
CA PRO A 392 -0.67 -20.57 -32.33
C PRO A 392 -1.66 -19.50 -31.85
N LEU A 393 -1.17 -18.50 -31.11
CA LEU A 393 -1.95 -17.31 -30.71
C LEU A 393 -1.47 -16.05 -31.48
N PRO A 394 -2.37 -15.27 -32.12
CA PRO A 394 -1.97 -14.16 -32.98
C PRO A 394 -1.75 -12.85 -32.21
N ALA A 395 -0.77 -12.81 -31.30
CA ALA A 395 -0.40 -11.60 -30.56
C ALA A 395 1.06 -11.55 -30.11
N LEU A 396 1.60 -10.34 -29.90
CA LEU A 396 2.95 -10.12 -29.37
C LEU A 396 3.01 -10.31 -27.84
N LYS A 397 2.00 -9.81 -27.13
CA LYS A 397 1.81 -10.03 -25.69
C LYS A 397 0.48 -10.72 -25.44
N ILE A 398 0.47 -11.71 -24.57
CA ILE A 398 -0.72 -12.50 -24.25
C ILE A 398 -0.88 -12.48 -22.74
N ALA A 399 -1.97 -11.93 -22.23
CA ALA A 399 -2.37 -12.12 -20.84
C ALA A 399 -3.20 -13.41 -20.76
N GLY A 400 -2.66 -14.44 -20.12
CA GLY A 400 -3.25 -15.78 -20.10
C GLY A 400 -2.73 -16.60 -18.92
N ASP A 401 -3.18 -17.83 -18.83
CA ASP A 401 -2.97 -18.77 -17.72
C ASP A 401 -2.16 -20.01 -18.14
N ALA A 402 -1.69 -20.07 -19.40
CA ALA A 402 -1.05 -21.27 -19.94
C ALA A 402 0.46 -21.38 -19.69
N THR A 403 1.17 -20.26 -19.58
CA THR A 403 2.63 -20.25 -19.41
C THR A 403 3.07 -19.09 -18.51
N GLU A 404 4.27 -19.19 -17.93
CA GLU A 404 4.87 -18.14 -17.10
C GLU A 404 4.81 -16.74 -17.76
N PRO A 405 5.26 -16.52 -19.02
CA PRO A 405 5.15 -15.20 -19.66
C PRO A 405 3.71 -14.71 -19.78
N GLN A 406 2.74 -15.60 -19.94
CA GLN A 406 1.33 -15.24 -20.03
C GLN A 406 0.78 -14.80 -18.67
N ILE A 407 1.11 -15.53 -17.60
CA ILE A 407 0.68 -15.23 -16.23
C ILE A 407 1.27 -13.89 -15.76
N LEU A 408 2.55 -13.64 -16.02
CA LEU A 408 3.19 -12.36 -15.72
C LEU A 408 2.54 -11.21 -16.50
N THR A 409 2.23 -11.41 -17.79
CA THR A 409 1.53 -10.41 -18.60
C THR A 409 0.12 -10.15 -18.07
N ALA A 410 -0.57 -11.17 -17.57
CA ALA A 410 -1.89 -11.03 -16.95
C ALA A 410 -1.82 -10.26 -15.63
N CYS A 411 -0.84 -10.52 -14.77
CA CYS A 411 -0.62 -9.74 -13.55
C CYS A 411 -0.37 -8.26 -13.84
N GLU A 412 0.46 -7.96 -14.84
CA GLU A 412 0.74 -6.57 -15.26
C GLU A 412 -0.50 -5.88 -15.84
N ALA A 413 -1.22 -6.56 -16.74
CA ALA A 413 -2.39 -6.00 -17.40
C ALA A 413 -3.55 -5.74 -16.43
N TYR A 414 -3.67 -6.58 -15.39
CA TYR A 414 -4.79 -6.54 -14.45
C TYR A 414 -4.42 -5.98 -13.09
N ILE A 415 -3.30 -5.24 -12.99
CA ILE A 415 -2.82 -4.66 -11.74
C ILE A 415 -3.86 -3.78 -11.03
N ASP A 416 -4.82 -3.20 -11.74
CA ASP A 416 -5.90 -2.37 -11.18
C ASP A 416 -7.21 -3.13 -10.92
N ARG A 417 -7.28 -4.42 -11.29
CA ARG A 417 -8.49 -5.24 -11.24
C ARG A 417 -8.37 -6.28 -10.14
N VAL A 418 -8.72 -5.91 -8.91
CA VAL A 418 -8.56 -6.73 -7.69
C VAL A 418 -8.96 -8.20 -7.89
N GLU A 419 -10.12 -8.46 -8.50
CA GLU A 419 -10.61 -9.83 -8.70
C GLU A 419 -9.75 -10.67 -9.65
N LEU A 420 -9.30 -10.08 -10.78
CA LEU A 420 -8.43 -10.77 -11.74
C LEU A 420 -7.00 -10.87 -11.21
N LEU A 421 -6.47 -9.80 -10.60
CA LEU A 421 -5.13 -9.78 -10.03
C LEU A 421 -4.98 -10.83 -8.94
N ARG A 422 -6.00 -11.03 -8.11
CA ARG A 422 -6.01 -12.11 -7.12
C ARG A 422 -5.84 -13.48 -7.78
N GLN A 423 -6.54 -13.74 -8.89
CA GLN A 423 -6.46 -15.01 -9.59
C GLN A 423 -5.07 -15.18 -10.23
N THR A 424 -4.58 -14.16 -10.95
CA THR A 424 -3.28 -14.23 -11.65
C THR A 424 -2.10 -14.36 -10.69
N LEU A 425 -2.15 -13.71 -9.52
CA LEU A 425 -1.12 -13.88 -8.47
C LEU A 425 -1.14 -15.27 -7.85
N ASN A 426 -2.31 -15.91 -7.74
CA ASN A 426 -2.39 -17.30 -7.29
C ASN A 426 -1.77 -18.25 -8.32
N ASP A 427 -2.01 -18.02 -9.61
CA ASP A 427 -1.35 -18.80 -10.67
C ASP A 427 0.16 -18.57 -10.68
N LEU A 428 0.61 -17.33 -10.49
CA LEU A 428 2.04 -17.01 -10.34
C LEU A 428 2.66 -17.74 -9.15
N PHE A 429 1.97 -17.77 -8.01
CA PHE A 429 2.37 -18.55 -6.84
C PHE A 429 2.44 -20.05 -7.16
N HIS A 430 1.46 -20.59 -7.89
CA HIS A 430 1.44 -21.98 -8.30
C HIS A 430 2.61 -22.33 -9.21
N SER A 431 2.97 -21.46 -10.16
CA SER A 431 4.16 -21.63 -10.99
C SER A 431 5.42 -21.72 -10.13
N PHE A 432 5.62 -20.83 -9.17
CA PHE A 432 6.77 -20.93 -8.25
C PHE A 432 6.80 -22.19 -7.39
N ARG A 433 5.63 -22.71 -7.00
CA ARG A 433 5.53 -23.85 -6.09
C ARG A 433 5.74 -25.19 -6.77
N PHE A 434 5.29 -25.34 -8.01
CA PHE A 434 5.18 -26.64 -8.67
C PHE A 434 6.02 -26.78 -9.95
N GLU A 435 6.39 -25.67 -10.60
CA GLU A 435 7.25 -25.72 -11.79
C GLU A 435 8.73 -25.76 -11.38
N THR A 436 9.53 -26.56 -12.08
CA THR A 436 10.96 -26.73 -11.78
C THR A 436 11.84 -25.61 -12.31
N ASP A 437 11.38 -24.89 -13.33
CA ASP A 437 12.20 -24.00 -14.15
C ASP A 437 11.50 -22.64 -14.38
N PHE A 438 11.26 -21.88 -13.31
CA PHE A 438 10.75 -20.51 -13.42
C PHE A 438 11.89 -19.54 -13.80
N HIS A 439 11.75 -18.79 -14.88
CA HIS A 439 12.89 -18.09 -15.49
C HIS A 439 12.93 -16.57 -15.24
N ASP A 440 11.81 -15.86 -15.21
CA ASP A 440 11.71 -14.40 -15.19
C ASP A 440 11.43 -13.85 -13.78
N VAL A 441 12.32 -14.21 -12.85
CA VAL A 441 12.20 -13.87 -11.43
C VAL A 441 12.18 -12.35 -11.20
N ASN A 442 12.89 -11.56 -12.01
CA ASN A 442 12.93 -10.10 -11.86
C ASN A 442 11.58 -9.47 -12.20
N ARG A 443 10.96 -9.87 -13.32
CA ARG A 443 9.63 -9.40 -13.68
C ARG A 443 8.57 -9.84 -12.67
N ALA A 444 8.68 -11.08 -12.17
CA ALA A 444 7.82 -11.57 -11.10
C ALA A 444 7.96 -10.74 -9.82
N LEU A 445 9.19 -10.40 -9.42
CA LEU A 445 9.45 -9.55 -8.27
C LEU A 445 8.82 -8.16 -8.43
N ASP A 446 8.98 -7.53 -9.60
CA ASP A 446 8.39 -6.22 -9.89
C ASP A 446 6.86 -6.26 -9.78
N VAL A 447 6.23 -7.28 -10.37
CA VAL A 447 4.79 -7.53 -10.28
C VAL A 447 4.34 -7.71 -8.83
N VAL A 448 5.03 -8.55 -8.06
CA VAL A 448 4.70 -8.86 -6.67
C VAL A 448 4.81 -7.61 -5.80
N LEU A 449 5.92 -6.88 -5.88
CA LEU A 449 6.14 -5.66 -5.09
C LEU A 449 5.15 -4.56 -5.46
N LEU A 450 4.85 -4.38 -6.75
CA LEU A 450 3.86 -3.41 -7.20
C LEU A 450 2.45 -3.79 -6.72
N SER A 451 2.09 -5.06 -6.80
CA SER A 451 0.79 -5.57 -6.31
C SER A 451 0.63 -5.35 -4.81
N MET A 452 1.67 -5.67 -4.02
CA MET A 452 1.65 -5.45 -2.57
C MET A 452 1.54 -3.96 -2.23
N ALA A 453 2.26 -3.10 -2.94
CA ALA A 453 2.23 -1.66 -2.71
C ALA A 453 0.87 -1.03 -3.05
N ARG A 454 0.27 -1.44 -4.17
CA ARG A 454 -0.97 -0.84 -4.69
C ARG A 454 -2.21 -1.31 -3.94
N HIS A 455 -2.19 -2.54 -3.41
CA HIS A 455 -3.36 -3.19 -2.80
C HIS A 455 -3.14 -3.55 -1.34
N LEU A 456 -2.59 -2.63 -0.54
CA LEU A 456 -2.22 -2.88 0.85
C LEU A 456 -3.37 -3.44 1.69
N HIS A 457 -4.60 -2.97 1.47
CA HIS A 457 -5.79 -3.38 2.22
C HIS A 457 -6.48 -4.65 1.68
N GLU A 458 -6.07 -5.16 0.52
CA GLU A 458 -6.64 -6.36 -0.08
C GLU A 458 -5.93 -7.62 0.41
N LYS A 459 -6.47 -8.19 1.49
CA LYS A 459 -5.93 -9.36 2.19
C LYS A 459 -5.51 -10.50 1.24
N GLN A 460 -6.36 -10.88 0.29
CA GLN A 460 -6.09 -12.02 -0.59
C GLN A 460 -4.94 -11.75 -1.57
N ILE A 461 -4.78 -10.51 -2.02
CA ILE A 461 -3.63 -10.09 -2.85
C ILE A 461 -2.35 -10.16 -2.02
N GLN A 462 -2.37 -9.64 -0.78
CA GLN A 462 -1.20 -9.67 0.10
C GLN A 462 -0.75 -11.11 0.42
N ILE A 463 -1.70 -12.02 0.66
CA ILE A 463 -1.38 -13.44 0.93
C ILE A 463 -0.75 -14.10 -0.30
N ALA A 464 -1.35 -13.95 -1.50
CA ALA A 464 -0.82 -14.54 -2.72
C ALA A 464 0.56 -13.95 -3.10
N ALA A 465 0.68 -12.64 -3.06
CA ALA A 465 1.92 -11.94 -3.40
C ALA A 465 3.06 -12.25 -2.41
N SER A 466 2.80 -12.27 -1.10
CA SER A 466 3.80 -12.66 -0.09
C SER A 466 4.20 -14.12 -0.18
N ALA A 467 3.29 -15.00 -0.60
CA ALA A 467 3.61 -16.41 -0.86
C ALA A 467 4.56 -16.55 -2.05
N SER A 468 4.31 -15.84 -3.17
CA SER A 468 5.24 -15.78 -4.30
C SER A 468 6.58 -15.17 -3.90
N LEU A 469 6.55 -14.10 -3.10
CA LEU A 469 7.76 -13.42 -2.60
C LEU A 469 8.67 -14.35 -1.78
N PHE A 470 8.10 -15.25 -0.97
CA PHE A 470 8.86 -16.26 -0.25
C PHE A 470 9.70 -17.13 -1.21
N TYR A 471 9.11 -17.64 -2.29
CA TYR A 471 9.82 -18.46 -3.27
C TYR A 471 10.89 -17.67 -4.02
N ILE A 472 10.59 -16.42 -4.39
CA ILE A 472 11.54 -15.50 -5.01
C ILE A 472 12.75 -15.27 -4.10
N VAL A 473 12.53 -14.98 -2.82
CA VAL A 473 13.61 -14.70 -1.86
C VAL A 473 14.40 -15.96 -1.48
N LYS A 474 13.72 -17.11 -1.41
CA LYS A 474 14.34 -18.40 -1.13
C LYS A 474 15.31 -18.83 -2.23
N SER A 475 15.00 -18.52 -3.50
CA SER A 475 15.80 -18.89 -4.67
C SER A 475 17.22 -18.31 -4.61
N ASP A 476 18.24 -19.17 -4.79
CA ASP A 476 19.65 -18.76 -4.80
C ASP A 476 20.00 -17.95 -6.06
N GLU A 477 19.30 -18.16 -7.17
CA GLU A 477 19.48 -17.40 -8.42
C GLU A 477 19.07 -15.94 -8.23
N ALA A 478 17.94 -15.72 -7.55
CA ALA A 478 17.41 -14.38 -7.28
C ALA A 478 18.31 -13.58 -6.32
N LYS A 479 18.92 -14.26 -5.34
CA LYS A 479 19.76 -13.61 -4.31
C LYS A 479 20.93 -12.84 -4.90
N HIS A 480 21.49 -13.28 -6.02
CA HIS A 480 22.60 -12.58 -6.70
C HIS A 480 22.17 -11.21 -7.26
N ASN A 481 20.88 -11.02 -7.53
CA ASN A 481 20.32 -9.78 -8.04
C ASN A 481 19.90 -8.80 -6.93
N PHE A 482 19.88 -9.24 -5.66
CA PHE A 482 19.40 -8.42 -4.55
C PHE A 482 20.47 -7.47 -4.00
N ASN A 483 20.52 -6.26 -4.57
CA ASN A 483 21.21 -5.15 -3.93
C ASN A 483 20.41 -4.62 -2.70
N ILE A 484 21.05 -3.76 -1.92
CA ILE A 484 20.47 -3.20 -0.68
C ILE A 484 19.13 -2.49 -0.93
N LYS A 485 18.94 -1.83 -2.09
CA LYS A 485 17.69 -1.12 -2.38
C LYS A 485 16.52 -2.09 -2.58
N ILE A 486 16.74 -3.17 -3.33
CA ILE A 486 15.73 -4.20 -3.56
C ILE A 486 15.38 -4.91 -2.25
N LYS A 487 16.38 -5.29 -1.45
CA LYS A 487 16.15 -5.89 -0.13
C LYS A 487 15.28 -5.00 0.76
N ARG A 488 15.58 -3.70 0.82
CA ARG A 488 14.79 -2.73 1.59
C ARG A 488 13.36 -2.64 1.07
N GLN A 489 13.15 -2.59 -0.24
CA GLN A 489 11.81 -2.57 -0.82
C GLN A 489 11.02 -3.84 -0.44
N ILE A 490 11.63 -5.01 -0.54
CA ILE A 490 11.02 -6.28 -0.14
C ILE A 490 10.62 -6.24 1.34
N ILE A 491 11.56 -5.88 2.22
CA ILE A 491 11.32 -5.83 3.67
C ILE A 491 10.22 -4.83 4.01
N VAL A 492 10.24 -3.61 3.45
CA VAL A 492 9.21 -2.59 3.69
C VAL A 492 7.83 -3.10 3.30
N ARG A 493 7.68 -3.63 2.07
CA ARG A 493 6.38 -4.13 1.59
C ARG A 493 5.87 -5.31 2.40
N LEU A 494 6.77 -6.19 2.84
CA LEU A 494 6.41 -7.31 3.69
C LEU A 494 5.93 -6.86 5.07
N LEU A 495 6.64 -5.91 5.69
CA LEU A 495 6.26 -5.36 7.00
C LEU A 495 4.97 -4.52 6.91
N ASP A 496 4.75 -3.76 5.84
CA ASP A 496 3.49 -3.05 5.58
C ASP A 496 2.31 -4.03 5.60
N ALA A 497 2.45 -5.14 4.86
CA ALA A 497 1.43 -6.17 4.76
C ALA A 497 1.21 -6.93 6.09
N MET A 498 2.29 -7.33 6.78
CA MET A 498 2.21 -8.00 8.07
C MET A 498 1.57 -7.11 9.14
N GLN A 499 1.85 -5.81 9.15
CA GLN A 499 1.27 -4.88 10.11
C GLN A 499 -0.21 -4.61 9.83
N THR A 500 -0.57 -4.42 8.56
CA THR A 500 -1.94 -4.15 8.13
C THR A 500 -2.85 -5.35 8.39
N HIS A 501 -2.36 -6.56 8.09
CA HIS A 501 -3.11 -7.82 8.23
C HIS A 501 -2.61 -8.66 9.41
N LYS A 502 -2.22 -8.02 10.52
CA LYS A 502 -1.58 -8.68 11.67
C LYS A 502 -2.40 -9.78 12.37
N TYR A 503 -3.70 -9.83 12.11
CA TYR A 503 -4.60 -10.87 12.64
C TYR A 503 -4.78 -12.06 11.67
N ASP A 504 -4.14 -12.03 10.50
CA ASP A 504 -4.18 -13.14 9.56
C ASP A 504 -2.95 -14.04 9.68
N ALA A 505 -3.17 -15.29 10.08
CA ALA A 505 -2.11 -16.28 10.29
C ALA A 505 -1.31 -16.56 9.00
N MET A 506 -1.96 -16.63 7.83
CA MET A 506 -1.26 -16.92 6.57
C MET A 506 -0.33 -15.77 6.17
N MET A 507 -0.75 -14.52 6.37
CA MET A 507 0.10 -13.35 6.13
C MET A 507 1.32 -13.34 7.06
N LEU A 508 1.11 -13.54 8.37
CA LEU A 508 2.22 -13.59 9.34
C LEU A 508 3.19 -14.74 9.07
N ARG A 509 2.66 -15.91 8.65
CA ARG A 509 3.45 -17.08 8.25
C ARG A 509 4.33 -16.77 7.05
N ASN A 510 3.75 -16.26 5.95
CA ASN A 510 4.50 -15.93 4.74
C ASN A 510 5.55 -14.85 5.00
N GLY A 511 5.18 -13.83 5.79
CA GLY A 511 6.09 -12.79 6.23
C GLY A 511 7.29 -13.33 7.00
N SER A 512 7.03 -14.11 8.04
CA SER A 512 8.09 -14.66 8.90
C SER A 512 9.00 -15.63 8.12
N LEU A 513 8.43 -16.49 7.27
CA LEU A 513 9.18 -17.40 6.40
C LEU A 513 10.04 -16.68 5.36
N THR A 514 9.61 -15.50 4.91
CA THR A 514 10.42 -14.71 3.98
C THR A 514 11.56 -13.99 4.73
N LEU A 515 11.31 -13.48 5.94
CA LEU A 515 12.30 -12.75 6.74
C LEU A 515 13.49 -13.61 7.18
N ILE A 516 13.31 -14.91 7.46
CA ILE A 516 14.41 -15.81 7.86
C ILE A 516 15.50 -15.95 6.78
N HIS A 517 15.21 -15.58 5.53
CA HIS A 517 16.17 -15.65 4.43
C HIS A 517 17.03 -14.37 4.30
N PHE A 518 16.79 -13.34 5.11
CA PHE A 518 17.62 -12.14 5.20
C PHE A 518 18.69 -12.26 6.29
N LYS A 519 19.74 -11.43 6.20
CA LYS A 519 20.76 -11.35 7.26
C LYS A 519 20.20 -10.54 8.43
N ILE A 520 19.71 -11.22 9.45
CA ILE A 520 19.17 -10.59 10.65
C ILE A 520 20.31 -10.39 11.66
N PRO A 521 20.49 -9.17 12.21
CA PRO A 521 19.65 -7.98 12.07
C PRO A 521 20.07 -7.05 10.93
N GLN A 522 21.23 -7.25 10.29
CA GLN A 522 21.87 -6.25 9.42
C GLN A 522 20.97 -5.72 8.30
N ASP A 523 20.22 -6.60 7.63
CA ASP A 523 19.33 -6.25 6.52
C ASP A 523 18.04 -5.55 7.02
N VAL A 524 17.66 -5.69 8.30
CA VAL A 524 16.39 -5.19 8.88
C VAL A 524 16.55 -4.05 9.89
N LEU A 525 17.78 -3.62 10.21
CA LEU A 525 18.04 -2.57 11.21
C LEU A 525 17.26 -1.26 10.96
N PHE A 526 17.03 -0.91 9.69
CA PHE A 526 16.30 0.31 9.32
C PHE A 526 14.80 0.27 9.67
N GLU A 527 14.25 -0.92 9.96
CA GLU A 527 12.86 -1.18 10.36
C GLU A 527 12.77 -1.90 11.71
N TYR A 528 13.83 -1.83 12.52
CA TYR A 528 14.00 -2.65 13.71
C TYR A 528 12.83 -2.57 14.68
N ARG A 529 12.40 -1.35 15.04
CA ARG A 529 11.26 -1.13 15.96
C ARG A 529 9.99 -1.81 15.46
N ARG A 530 9.65 -1.58 14.20
CA ARG A 530 8.41 -2.08 13.57
C ARG A 530 8.41 -3.61 13.49
N LEU A 531 9.56 -4.20 13.13
CA LEU A 531 9.73 -5.64 13.13
C LEU A 531 9.57 -6.23 14.55
N VAL A 532 10.18 -5.63 15.57
CA VAL A 532 10.04 -6.10 16.97
C VAL A 532 8.58 -6.05 17.43
N GLU A 533 7.85 -4.96 17.15
CA GLU A 533 6.42 -4.85 17.49
C GLU A 533 5.58 -5.97 16.83
N ILE A 534 5.83 -6.27 15.55
CA ILE A 534 5.14 -7.35 14.82
C ILE A 534 5.50 -8.72 15.41
N LEU A 535 6.78 -8.98 15.69
CA LEU A 535 7.23 -10.26 16.25
C LEU A 535 6.69 -10.49 17.65
N LEU A 536 6.65 -9.46 18.49
CA LEU A 536 6.03 -9.54 19.81
C LEU A 536 4.53 -9.86 19.71
N HIS A 537 3.82 -9.26 18.74
CA HIS A 537 2.43 -9.61 18.47
C HIS A 537 2.27 -11.08 18.04
N ILE A 538 3.13 -11.57 17.15
CA ILE A 538 3.15 -12.98 16.74
C ILE A 538 3.36 -13.89 17.94
N VAL A 539 4.35 -13.60 18.79
CA VAL A 539 4.68 -14.42 19.97
C VAL A 539 3.51 -14.49 20.96
N THR A 540 2.74 -13.40 21.11
CA THR A 540 1.54 -13.40 21.98
C THR A 540 0.38 -14.24 21.46
N ASN A 541 0.37 -14.62 20.18
CA ASN A 541 -0.72 -15.37 19.57
C ASN A 541 -0.46 -16.88 19.69
N ASP A 542 -1.27 -17.59 20.46
CA ASP A 542 -1.17 -19.03 20.70
C ASP A 542 -1.97 -19.89 19.70
N GLY A 543 -2.64 -19.26 18.73
CA GLY A 543 -3.49 -19.96 17.75
C GLY A 543 -2.74 -20.80 16.71
N ASP A 544 -1.43 -20.59 16.54
CA ASP A 544 -0.59 -21.34 15.58
C ASP A 544 0.84 -21.51 16.11
N ASP A 545 1.16 -22.71 16.62
CA ASP A 545 2.49 -23.06 17.17
C ASP A 545 3.62 -22.83 16.17
N PHE A 546 3.38 -23.07 14.88
CA PHE A 546 4.40 -22.90 13.85
C PHE A 546 4.78 -21.43 13.69
N ILE A 547 3.80 -20.54 13.67
CA ILE A 547 4.03 -19.10 13.53
C ILE A 547 4.64 -18.55 14.82
N GLN A 548 4.18 -18.98 16.00
CA GLN A 548 4.75 -18.59 17.29
C GLN A 548 6.24 -18.97 17.36
N ARG A 549 6.62 -20.17 16.89
CA ARG A 549 8.00 -20.65 16.80
C ARG A 549 8.87 -19.78 15.88
N LEU A 550 8.36 -19.41 14.71
CA LEU A 550 9.07 -18.49 13.81
C LEU A 550 9.25 -17.10 14.45
N GLY A 551 8.21 -16.58 15.11
CA GLY A 551 8.24 -15.29 15.78
C GLY A 551 9.31 -15.24 16.87
N ILE A 552 9.36 -16.27 17.73
CA ILE A 552 10.36 -16.32 18.81
C ILE A 552 11.78 -16.51 18.28
N TYR A 553 11.96 -17.32 17.24
CA TYR A 553 13.26 -17.53 16.60
C TYR A 553 13.82 -16.23 16.02
N LEU A 554 13.00 -15.50 15.26
CA LEU A 554 13.37 -14.21 14.67
C LEU A 554 13.70 -13.18 15.76
N LEU A 555 12.91 -13.13 16.83
CA LEU A 555 13.12 -12.20 17.93
C LEU A 555 14.40 -12.51 18.72
N ASN A 556 14.69 -13.80 18.98
CA ASN A 556 15.95 -14.20 19.61
C ASN A 556 17.16 -13.85 18.72
N SER A 557 17.03 -14.05 17.40
CA SER A 557 18.07 -13.70 16.42
C SER A 557 18.35 -12.20 16.41
N LEU A 558 17.31 -11.36 16.51
CA LEU A 558 17.45 -9.91 16.66
C LEU A 558 18.15 -9.54 17.97
N ALA A 559 17.73 -10.12 19.09
CA ALA A 559 18.29 -9.84 20.41
C ALA A 559 19.77 -10.22 20.53
N CYS A 560 20.18 -11.31 19.88
CA CYS A 560 21.54 -11.85 19.95
C CYS A 560 22.60 -10.91 19.33
N GLN A 561 22.26 -10.10 18.32
CA GLN A 561 23.26 -9.36 17.54
C GLN A 561 23.22 -7.84 17.72
N VAL A 562 22.32 -7.32 18.55
CA VAL A 562 22.23 -5.88 18.84
C VAL A 562 22.87 -5.54 20.20
N ASP A 563 23.08 -4.25 20.45
CA ASP A 563 23.65 -3.68 21.66
C ASP A 563 22.84 -2.44 22.14
N GLY A 564 23.22 -1.91 23.31
CA GLY A 564 22.76 -0.62 23.84
C GLY A 564 21.26 -0.30 23.70
N GLU A 565 20.97 0.72 22.88
CA GLU A 565 19.62 1.30 22.73
C GLU A 565 18.61 0.30 22.15
N GLN A 566 19.03 -0.57 21.22
CA GLN A 566 18.12 -1.57 20.63
C GLN A 566 17.66 -2.60 21.66
N LYS A 567 18.55 -3.10 22.54
CA LYS A 567 18.15 -4.01 23.63
C LYS A 567 17.18 -3.33 24.59
N THR A 568 17.44 -2.06 24.91
CA THR A 568 16.55 -1.25 25.76
C THR A 568 15.17 -1.10 25.11
N LEU A 569 15.11 -0.77 23.81
CA LEU A 569 13.89 -0.66 23.03
C LEU A 569 13.07 -1.96 23.03
N VAL A 570 13.70 -3.12 22.84
CA VAL A 570 13.00 -4.42 22.88
C VAL A 570 12.33 -4.62 24.24
N GLY A 571 13.01 -4.24 25.32
CA GLY A 571 12.44 -4.23 26.66
C GLY A 571 11.31 -3.22 26.84
N ASP A 572 11.44 -1.99 26.30
CA ASP A 572 10.43 -0.92 26.35
C ASP A 572 9.14 -1.34 25.66
N LEU A 573 9.25 -2.11 24.58
CA LEU A 573 8.13 -2.70 23.84
C LEU A 573 7.46 -3.88 24.59
N GLY A 574 7.97 -4.25 25.76
CA GLY A 574 7.34 -5.24 26.65
C GLY A 574 7.80 -6.68 26.43
N ALA A 575 8.92 -6.91 25.73
CA ALA A 575 9.38 -8.26 25.41
C ALA A 575 9.53 -9.17 26.64
N ILE A 576 10.16 -8.69 27.71
CA ILE A 576 10.35 -9.48 28.95
C ILE A 576 9.02 -9.97 29.52
N LYS A 577 8.02 -9.08 29.62
CA LYS A 577 6.70 -9.42 30.13
C LYS A 577 6.00 -10.46 29.24
N ILE A 578 6.06 -10.27 27.93
CA ILE A 578 5.45 -11.19 26.95
C ILE A 578 6.09 -12.58 27.04
N MET A 579 7.42 -12.67 27.12
CA MET A 579 8.12 -13.96 27.27
C MET A 579 7.72 -14.67 28.56
N LEU A 580 7.65 -13.96 29.68
CA LEU A 580 7.24 -14.54 30.96
C LEU A 580 5.78 -15.03 30.94
N GLN A 581 4.88 -14.32 30.24
CA GLN A 581 3.51 -14.78 30.03
C GLN A 581 3.45 -16.06 29.18
N LEU A 582 4.25 -16.15 28.12
CA LEU A 582 4.39 -17.36 27.32
C LEU A 582 4.88 -18.54 28.17
N ILE A 583 5.91 -18.31 28.99
CA ILE A 583 6.47 -19.30 29.91
C ILE A 583 5.44 -19.74 30.94
N ASP A 584 4.66 -18.83 31.51
CA ASP A 584 3.58 -19.17 32.44
C ASP A 584 2.57 -20.11 31.77
N GLY A 585 2.14 -19.81 30.54
CA GLY A 585 1.24 -20.68 29.77
C GLY A 585 1.80 -22.10 29.61
N ARG A 586 3.11 -22.23 29.34
CA ARG A 586 3.82 -23.51 29.21
C ARG A 586 4.00 -24.25 30.54
N ILE A 587 4.22 -23.52 31.63
CA ILE A 587 4.20 -24.05 33.01
C ILE A 587 2.83 -24.62 33.35
N GLN A 588 1.74 -23.88 33.08
CA GLN A 588 0.37 -24.33 33.38
C GLN A 588 -0.01 -25.58 32.58
N SER A 589 0.40 -25.66 31.31
CA SER A 589 0.16 -26.82 30.45
C SER A 589 1.16 -27.97 30.65
N LYS A 590 2.20 -27.77 31.47
CA LYS A 590 3.30 -28.72 31.69
C LYS A 590 4.03 -29.12 30.40
N VAL A 591 4.16 -28.18 29.47
CA VAL A 591 4.88 -28.37 28.21
C VAL A 591 6.22 -27.64 28.28
N CYS A 592 7.31 -28.33 27.99
CA CYS A 592 8.60 -27.70 27.72
C CYS A 592 8.97 -27.98 26.27
N ASP A 593 8.90 -26.95 25.44
CA ASP A 593 9.20 -26.99 24.02
C ASP A 593 10.32 -25.99 23.67
N GLU A 594 10.81 -26.08 22.43
CA GLU A 594 11.82 -25.14 21.89
C GLU A 594 11.36 -23.67 22.00
N VAL A 595 10.04 -23.40 21.98
CA VAL A 595 9.51 -22.03 22.11
C VAL A 595 9.81 -21.49 23.50
N MET A 596 9.56 -22.28 24.55
CA MET A 596 9.89 -21.92 25.93
C MET A 596 11.41 -21.74 26.13
N GLU A 597 12.22 -22.67 25.59
CA GLU A 597 13.68 -22.59 25.67
C GLU A 597 14.22 -21.35 24.96
N THR A 598 13.68 -21.04 23.78
CA THR A 598 14.05 -19.86 22.98
C THR A 598 13.55 -18.57 23.64
N ALA A 599 12.42 -18.59 24.35
CA ALA A 599 11.94 -17.44 25.13
C ALA A 599 12.91 -17.08 26.26
N TRP A 600 13.42 -18.06 27.01
CA TRP A 600 14.47 -17.83 27.99
C TRP A 600 15.77 -17.35 27.34
N SER A 601 16.16 -17.93 26.19
CA SER A 601 17.33 -17.48 25.42
C SER A 601 17.19 -16.02 24.95
N ALA A 602 16.02 -15.63 24.46
CA ALA A 602 15.74 -14.26 24.03
C ALA A 602 15.82 -13.29 25.22
N MET A 603 15.23 -13.64 26.36
CA MET A 603 15.34 -12.83 27.58
C MET A 603 16.79 -12.72 28.07
N TRP A 604 17.57 -13.81 28.00
CA TRP A 604 19.00 -13.79 28.32
C TRP A 604 19.76 -12.79 27.43
N ASN A 605 19.51 -12.81 26.12
CA ASN A 605 20.15 -11.89 25.18
C ASN A 605 19.77 -10.41 25.39
N VAL A 606 18.50 -10.11 25.71
CA VAL A 606 18.08 -8.70 25.93
C VAL A 606 18.43 -8.15 27.31
N THR A 607 18.75 -9.01 28.28
CA THR A 607 19.20 -8.59 29.62
C THR A 607 20.71 -8.37 29.69
N ASP A 608 21.46 -9.00 28.79
CA ASP A 608 22.91 -8.87 28.67
C ASP A 608 23.34 -7.40 28.50
N GLU A 609 24.22 -6.94 29.39
CA GLU A 609 24.70 -5.54 29.49
C GLU A 609 23.58 -4.48 29.58
N THR A 610 22.37 -4.87 29.99
CA THR A 610 21.18 -3.99 29.97
C THR A 610 20.44 -4.02 31.33
N PRO A 611 20.90 -3.25 32.34
CA PRO A 611 20.38 -3.34 33.71
C PRO A 611 18.87 -3.09 33.85
N ILE A 612 18.30 -2.19 33.04
CA ILE A 612 16.86 -1.91 33.06
C ILE A 612 16.03 -3.13 32.65
N ASN A 613 16.53 -3.97 31.74
CA ASN A 613 15.85 -5.20 31.35
C ASN A 613 15.98 -6.29 32.43
N CYS A 614 17.11 -6.34 33.14
CA CYS A 614 17.26 -7.17 34.34
C CYS A 614 16.24 -6.76 35.43
N GLU A 615 16.03 -5.46 35.63
CA GLU A 615 15.03 -4.96 36.57
C GLU A 615 13.61 -5.36 36.15
N ARG A 616 13.24 -5.17 34.87
CA ARG A 616 11.95 -5.59 34.32
C ARG A 616 11.67 -7.07 34.54
N PHE A 617 12.68 -7.93 34.40
CA PHE A 617 12.55 -9.36 34.67
C PHE A 617 12.13 -9.62 36.13
N LEU A 618 12.81 -8.96 37.08
CA LEU A 618 12.50 -9.10 38.50
C LEU A 618 11.12 -8.53 38.85
N GLU A 619 10.76 -7.37 38.30
CA GLU A 619 9.45 -6.74 38.51
C GLU A 619 8.28 -7.58 37.99
N ASN A 620 8.50 -8.34 36.92
CA ASN A 620 7.49 -9.23 36.34
C ASN A 620 7.52 -10.64 36.95
N ARG A 621 8.03 -10.80 38.19
CA ARG A 621 8.09 -12.07 38.93
C ARG A 621 8.94 -13.16 38.26
N GLY A 622 9.96 -12.76 37.50
CA GLY A 622 10.84 -13.69 36.77
C GLY A 622 11.44 -14.82 37.63
N MET A 623 11.79 -14.52 38.89
CA MET A 623 12.32 -15.52 39.83
C MET A 623 11.30 -16.58 40.25
N GLU A 624 10.01 -16.25 40.33
CA GLU A 624 8.97 -17.24 40.62
C GLU A 624 8.83 -18.23 39.47
N TYR A 625 8.89 -17.74 38.22
CA TYR A 625 8.85 -18.58 37.04
C TYR A 625 10.10 -19.46 36.92
N PHE A 626 11.28 -18.95 37.26
CA PHE A 626 12.52 -19.74 37.34
C PHE A 626 12.36 -20.95 38.28
N LEU A 627 11.90 -20.73 39.52
CA LEU A 627 11.70 -21.82 40.48
C LEU A 627 10.67 -22.85 39.99
N LYS A 628 9.53 -22.39 39.46
CA LYS A 628 8.50 -23.27 38.89
C LYS A 628 9.04 -24.09 37.71
N CYS A 629 9.85 -23.50 36.84
CA CYS A 629 10.49 -24.21 35.74
C CYS A 629 11.40 -25.33 36.27
N MET A 630 12.22 -25.04 37.28
CA MET A 630 13.10 -26.06 37.88
C MET A 630 12.32 -27.20 38.55
N GLU A 631 11.20 -26.88 39.20
CA GLU A 631 10.36 -27.88 39.86
C GLU A 631 9.65 -28.80 38.86
N ILE A 632 9.08 -28.23 37.79
CA ILE A 632 8.27 -28.96 36.81
C ILE A 632 9.14 -29.63 35.75
N PHE A 633 10.26 -29.01 35.38
CA PHE A 633 11.13 -29.41 34.28
C PHE A 633 12.60 -29.66 34.70
N PRO A 634 12.87 -30.52 35.71
CA PRO A 634 14.22 -30.67 36.28
C PRO A 634 15.25 -31.30 35.34
N ASN A 635 14.80 -32.03 34.30
CA ASN A 635 15.66 -32.80 33.39
C ASN A 635 15.93 -32.09 32.05
N HIS A 636 15.68 -30.78 31.95
CA HIS A 636 15.85 -30.01 30.71
C HIS A 636 17.09 -29.11 30.81
N ALA A 637 18.22 -29.65 30.37
CA ALA A 637 19.54 -29.03 30.51
C ALA A 637 19.66 -27.70 29.76
N GLU A 638 19.11 -27.61 28.54
CA GLU A 638 19.16 -26.39 27.72
C GLU A 638 18.30 -25.27 28.31
N LEU A 639 17.07 -25.58 28.72
CA LEU A 639 16.21 -24.65 29.47
C LEU A 639 16.94 -24.11 30.71
N LEU A 640 17.52 -25.00 31.53
CA LEU A 640 18.23 -24.63 32.74
C LEU A 640 19.45 -23.76 32.44
N ARG A 641 20.24 -24.09 31.41
CA ARG A 641 21.37 -23.27 30.95
C ARG A 641 20.91 -21.85 30.60
N ASN A 642 19.85 -21.70 29.80
CA ASN A 642 19.34 -20.39 29.38
C ASN A 642 18.84 -19.57 30.57
N MET A 643 18.12 -20.21 31.50
CA MET A 643 17.68 -19.57 32.75
C MET A 643 18.88 -19.09 33.60
N MET A 644 19.90 -19.93 33.76
CA MET A 644 21.08 -19.60 34.56
C MET A 644 21.91 -18.46 33.93
N GLY A 645 22.01 -18.44 32.60
CA GLY A 645 22.65 -17.34 31.87
C GLY A 645 21.99 -15.99 32.14
N LEU A 646 20.65 -15.93 32.09
CA LEU A 646 19.90 -14.72 32.43
C LEU A 646 20.15 -14.27 33.87
N LEU A 647 20.10 -15.20 34.83
CA LEU A 647 20.35 -14.87 36.24
C LEU A 647 21.78 -14.38 36.48
N GLY A 648 22.75 -14.86 35.70
CA GLY A 648 24.11 -14.32 35.65
C GLY A 648 24.09 -12.82 35.36
N ASN A 649 23.43 -12.40 34.28
CA ASN A 649 23.31 -10.98 33.90
C ASN A 649 22.63 -10.12 34.99
N VAL A 650 21.62 -10.68 35.68
CA VAL A 650 20.96 -10.00 36.80
C VAL A 650 21.93 -9.85 37.98
N ALA A 651 22.71 -10.88 38.31
CA ALA A 651 23.66 -10.87 39.41
C ALA A 651 24.82 -9.89 39.17
N GLU A 652 25.20 -9.65 37.92
CA GLU A 652 26.20 -8.63 37.57
C GLU A 652 25.76 -7.21 37.97
N CYS A 653 24.45 -6.94 38.01
CA CYS A 653 23.86 -5.66 38.37
C CYS A 653 23.85 -5.46 39.90
N LYS A 654 24.86 -4.77 40.44
CA LYS A 654 25.03 -4.55 41.90
C LYS A 654 23.77 -4.09 42.62
N HIS A 655 23.05 -3.12 42.07
CA HIS A 655 21.84 -2.57 42.70
C HIS A 655 20.62 -3.52 42.65
N LEU A 656 20.68 -4.64 41.91
CA LEU A 656 19.60 -5.64 41.84
C LEU A 656 19.89 -6.89 42.68
N ARG A 657 21.14 -7.12 43.10
CA ARG A 657 21.55 -8.36 43.81
C ARG A 657 20.71 -8.66 45.04
N TYR A 658 20.31 -7.64 45.81
CA TYR A 658 19.45 -7.83 46.98
C TYR A 658 18.11 -8.50 46.65
N LYS A 659 17.57 -8.30 45.43
CA LYS A 659 16.34 -8.95 44.98
C LYS A 659 16.53 -10.46 44.72
N LEU A 660 17.78 -10.91 44.48
CA LEU A 660 18.16 -12.33 44.36
C LEU A 660 18.49 -12.98 45.72
N MET A 661 18.75 -12.19 46.77
CA MET A 661 19.11 -12.69 48.11
C MET A 661 17.88 -13.14 48.89
N LYS A 662 17.27 -14.25 48.46
CA LYS A 662 16.23 -14.96 49.22
C LYS A 662 16.71 -16.39 49.53
N PRO A 663 16.32 -16.99 50.68
CA PRO A 663 16.79 -18.32 51.08
C PRO A 663 16.56 -19.36 50.00
N GLU A 664 15.33 -19.45 49.50
CA GLU A 664 14.92 -20.36 48.44
C GLU A 664 15.73 -20.23 47.14
N TYR A 665 16.21 -19.02 46.81
CA TYR A 665 17.02 -18.79 45.61
C TYR A 665 18.49 -19.15 45.84
N ILE A 666 19.05 -18.77 46.99
CA ILE A 666 20.45 -19.04 47.33
C ILE A 666 20.66 -20.54 47.59
N GLU A 667 19.75 -21.19 48.31
CA GLU A 667 19.76 -22.64 48.50
C GLU A 667 19.72 -23.36 47.15
N ARG A 668 18.83 -22.93 46.24
CA ARG A 668 18.75 -23.53 44.90
C ARG A 668 20.01 -23.32 44.08
N CYS A 669 20.60 -22.12 44.08
CA CYS A 669 21.89 -21.88 43.42
C CYS A 669 23.00 -22.75 44.04
N SER A 670 22.96 -22.95 45.36
CA SER A 670 23.93 -23.79 46.07
C SER A 670 23.79 -25.27 45.72
N GLU A 671 22.58 -25.79 45.52
CA GLU A 671 22.34 -27.14 45.00
C GLU A 671 22.95 -27.31 43.59
N LEU A 672 22.74 -26.32 42.72
CA LEU A 672 23.20 -26.34 41.33
C LEU A 672 24.72 -26.34 41.16
N LEU A 673 25.50 -26.01 42.20
CA LEU A 673 26.96 -26.15 42.21
C LEU A 673 27.43 -27.60 41.97
N TRP A 674 26.58 -28.60 42.22
CA TRP A 674 26.84 -30.01 41.96
C TRP A 674 26.17 -30.55 40.69
N SER A 675 25.52 -29.67 39.91
CA SER A 675 24.92 -30.09 38.65
C SER A 675 25.99 -30.43 37.62
N ASP A 676 25.90 -31.64 37.07
CA ASP A 676 26.65 -32.10 35.89
C ASP A 676 25.81 -31.99 34.60
N SER A 677 24.67 -31.30 34.67
CA SER A 677 23.78 -31.03 33.53
C SER A 677 24.47 -30.08 32.53
N ASP A 678 24.52 -30.50 31.26
CA ASP A 678 25.26 -29.83 30.18
C ASP A 678 26.77 -29.66 30.49
N GLY A 679 27.38 -30.69 31.10
CA GLY A 679 28.76 -30.64 31.53
C GLY A 679 28.93 -29.77 32.79
N ILE A 680 29.81 -28.78 32.75
CA ILE A 680 30.00 -27.85 33.89
C ILE A 680 29.20 -26.56 33.76
N GLU A 681 28.37 -26.40 32.72
CA GLU A 681 27.68 -25.14 32.42
C GLU A 681 26.83 -24.64 33.58
N VAL A 682 25.95 -25.49 34.09
CA VAL A 682 25.00 -25.11 35.13
C VAL A 682 25.72 -24.81 36.44
N SER A 683 26.67 -25.67 36.85
CA SER A 683 27.45 -25.46 38.07
C SER A 683 28.39 -24.26 37.98
N TYR A 684 28.97 -23.99 36.81
CA TYR A 684 29.77 -22.79 36.54
C TYR A 684 28.95 -21.51 36.68
N ASN A 685 27.76 -21.46 36.05
CA ASN A 685 26.88 -20.29 36.12
C ASN A 685 26.35 -20.08 37.54
N ALA A 686 25.98 -21.14 38.25
CA ALA A 686 25.57 -21.07 39.65
C ALA A 686 26.66 -20.44 40.54
N ALA A 687 27.91 -20.88 40.37
CA ALA A 687 29.05 -20.29 41.07
C ALA A 687 29.29 -18.83 40.67
N GLY A 688 29.06 -18.45 39.40
CA GLY A 688 29.18 -17.07 38.93
C GLY A 688 28.16 -16.14 39.58
N ILE A 689 26.89 -16.56 39.62
CA ILE A 689 25.81 -15.84 40.32
C ILE A 689 26.19 -15.65 41.80
N LEU A 690 26.59 -16.74 42.48
CA LEU A 690 27.01 -16.68 43.88
C LEU A 690 28.23 -15.78 44.07
N SER A 691 29.21 -15.81 43.15
CA SER A 691 30.40 -14.95 43.18
C SER A 691 30.03 -13.47 43.16
N HIS A 692 29.09 -13.07 42.31
CA HIS A 692 28.59 -11.71 42.31
C HIS A 692 27.87 -11.33 43.61
N ILE A 693 27.06 -12.22 44.19
CA ILE A 693 26.32 -11.92 45.43
C ILE A 693 27.27 -11.85 46.63
N VAL A 694 28.16 -12.83 46.82
CA VAL A 694 29.08 -12.85 47.97
C VAL A 694 30.12 -11.73 47.90
N SER A 695 30.35 -11.14 46.71
CA SER A 695 31.24 -9.99 46.50
C SER A 695 30.77 -8.70 47.17
N ASP A 696 29.47 -8.61 47.55
CA ASP A 696 28.95 -7.45 48.29
C ASP A 696 29.43 -7.41 49.75
N GLY A 697 30.07 -8.48 50.23
CA GLY A 697 30.72 -8.56 51.53
C GLY A 697 29.85 -9.18 52.63
N PRO A 698 30.47 -9.54 53.78
CA PRO A 698 29.81 -10.21 54.88
C PRO A 698 28.74 -9.35 55.56
N ASP A 699 28.98 -8.05 55.73
CA ASP A 699 28.02 -7.15 56.40
C ASP A 699 26.71 -7.03 55.60
N PHE A 700 26.82 -6.83 54.29
CA PHE A 700 25.66 -6.75 53.41
C PHE A 700 24.89 -8.09 53.39
N TRP A 701 25.61 -9.21 53.30
CA TRP A 701 25.01 -10.54 53.36
C TRP A 701 24.25 -10.77 54.66
N ASN A 702 24.88 -10.52 55.80
CA ASN A 702 24.27 -10.76 57.11
C ASN A 702 23.07 -9.85 57.38
N SER A 703 23.08 -8.63 56.83
CA SER A 703 21.93 -7.71 56.94
C SER A 703 20.74 -8.12 56.06
N THR A 704 21.01 -8.71 54.88
CA THR A 704 19.98 -9.03 53.88
C THR A 704 19.46 -10.46 54.00
N LEU A 705 20.33 -11.41 54.35
CA LEU A 705 20.07 -12.84 54.39
C LEU A 705 20.68 -13.52 55.64
N PRO A 706 20.30 -13.10 56.86
CA PRO A 706 20.85 -13.65 58.12
C PRO A 706 20.59 -15.15 58.34
N GLN A 707 19.58 -15.71 57.67
CA GLN A 707 19.14 -17.09 57.81
C GLN A 707 19.99 -18.10 57.02
N VAL A 708 20.84 -17.65 56.09
CA VAL A 708 21.73 -18.52 55.32
C VAL A 708 23.18 -18.23 55.71
N ASP A 709 23.88 -19.25 56.21
CA ASP A 709 25.29 -19.15 56.56
C ASP A 709 26.16 -18.88 55.32
N ARG A 710 26.70 -17.67 55.23
CA ARG A 710 27.60 -17.24 54.15
C ARG A 710 28.83 -18.14 54.04
N ASN A 711 29.39 -18.59 55.17
CA ASN A 711 30.62 -19.38 55.17
C ASN A 711 30.38 -20.79 54.61
N ALA A 712 29.21 -21.38 54.91
CA ALA A 712 28.79 -22.61 54.26
C ALA A 712 28.69 -22.45 52.73
N ILE A 713 28.13 -21.34 52.24
CA ILE A 713 28.06 -21.06 50.79
C ILE A 713 29.45 -20.92 50.16
N LEU A 714 30.36 -20.16 50.78
CA LEU A 714 31.73 -20.01 50.32
C LEU A 714 32.46 -21.36 50.27
N HIS A 715 32.36 -22.16 51.34
CA HIS A 715 32.96 -23.50 51.36
C HIS A 715 32.43 -24.37 50.21
N ARG A 716 31.11 -24.36 49.98
CA ARG A 716 30.46 -25.07 48.87
C ARG A 716 30.95 -24.60 47.50
N MET A 717 31.12 -23.29 47.31
CA MET A 717 31.68 -22.74 46.06
C MET A 717 33.12 -23.23 45.83
N ARG A 718 33.97 -23.19 46.86
CA ARG A 718 35.36 -23.65 46.78
C ARG A 718 35.46 -25.12 46.35
N GLU A 719 34.66 -25.99 46.96
CA GLU A 719 34.58 -27.41 46.61
C GLU A 719 34.04 -27.65 45.19
N ALA A 720 33.14 -26.79 44.71
CA ALA A 720 32.63 -26.90 43.34
C ALA A 720 33.70 -26.51 42.31
N ILE A 721 34.33 -25.34 42.48
CA ILE A 721 35.33 -24.81 41.54
C ILE A 721 36.54 -25.73 41.43
N SER A 722 36.98 -26.33 42.55
CA SER A 722 38.15 -27.22 42.59
C SER A 722 37.98 -28.52 41.79
N ARG A 723 36.74 -28.97 41.54
CA ARG A 723 36.43 -30.18 40.77
C ARG A 723 36.51 -29.97 39.27
N TRP A 724 36.41 -28.74 38.78
CA TRP A 724 36.35 -28.50 37.34
C TRP A 724 37.71 -28.62 36.68
N LYS A 725 37.74 -29.34 35.57
CA LYS A 725 38.94 -29.42 34.73
C LYS A 725 39.12 -28.10 33.97
N ILE A 726 40.32 -27.53 34.04
CA ILE A 726 40.61 -26.23 33.40
C ILE A 726 40.50 -26.24 31.86
N ASN A 727 40.43 -27.41 31.23
CA ASN A 727 40.24 -27.58 29.78
C ASN A 727 38.79 -27.92 29.40
N SER A 728 37.85 -27.88 30.35
CA SER A 728 36.42 -28.08 30.06
C SER A 728 35.95 -27.05 29.03
N LYS A 729 35.30 -27.54 27.97
CA LYS A 729 34.66 -26.69 26.96
C LYS A 729 33.33 -26.17 27.48
N ARG A 730 32.96 -24.96 27.05
CA ARG A 730 31.74 -24.29 27.48
C ARG A 730 31.06 -23.53 26.35
N ASN A 731 29.74 -23.52 26.31
CA ASN A 731 28.90 -22.79 25.37
C ASN A 731 28.53 -21.40 25.92
N ILE A 732 29.56 -20.62 26.29
CA ILE A 732 29.42 -19.25 26.81
C ILE A 732 30.22 -18.30 25.95
N ASN A 733 29.61 -17.16 25.63
CA ASN A 733 30.17 -16.14 24.76
C ASN A 733 30.25 -14.78 25.46
N TYR A 734 31.37 -14.48 26.11
CA TYR A 734 31.58 -13.17 26.74
C TYR A 734 31.87 -12.10 25.69
N ARG A 735 31.13 -10.98 25.76
CA ARG A 735 31.39 -9.76 24.98
C ARG A 735 32.42 -8.86 25.66
N SER A 736 32.36 -8.80 26.99
CA SER A 736 33.31 -8.11 27.85
C SER A 736 33.70 -8.99 29.04
N PHE A 737 34.91 -8.79 29.58
CA PHE A 737 35.35 -9.33 30.86
C PHE A 737 35.16 -8.36 32.03
N GLU A 738 34.65 -7.14 31.82
CA GLU A 738 34.47 -6.16 32.88
C GLU A 738 33.76 -6.73 34.12
N PRO A 739 32.65 -7.48 34.02
CA PRO A 739 32.00 -8.05 35.20
C PRO A 739 32.88 -9.03 35.98
N ILE A 740 33.67 -9.85 35.28
CA ILE A 740 34.62 -10.80 35.87
C ILE A 740 35.80 -10.06 36.50
N LEU A 741 36.36 -9.06 35.81
CA LEU A 741 37.48 -8.27 36.29
C LEU A 741 37.12 -7.45 37.55
N ARG A 742 35.86 -7.03 37.71
CA ARG A 742 35.39 -6.39 38.94
C ARG A 742 35.47 -7.31 40.16
N LEU A 743 35.25 -8.62 39.99
CA LEU A 743 35.34 -9.59 41.09
C LEU A 743 36.78 -9.77 41.59
N LEU A 744 37.79 -9.58 40.74
CA LEU A 744 39.19 -9.64 41.15
C LEU A 744 39.57 -8.57 42.18
N LYS A 745 38.85 -7.44 42.20
CA LYS A 745 39.09 -6.29 43.10
C LYS A 745 38.38 -6.41 44.46
N THR A 746 37.73 -7.54 44.74
CA THR A 746 37.00 -7.79 45.99
C THR A 746 37.93 -8.00 47.18
N SER A 747 37.40 -7.87 48.40
CA SER A 747 38.18 -8.07 49.63
C SER A 747 38.50 -9.55 49.85
N VAL A 748 39.50 -9.82 50.71
CA VAL A 748 39.94 -11.19 51.07
C VAL A 748 38.76 -12.02 51.64
N ASP A 749 37.79 -11.36 52.28
CA ASP A 749 36.59 -12.00 52.84
C ASP A 749 35.62 -12.56 51.79
N ALA A 750 35.90 -12.38 50.49
CA ALA A 750 35.18 -12.93 49.34
C ALA A 750 36.13 -13.68 48.39
N SER A 751 37.19 -14.31 48.91
CA SER A 751 38.22 -14.99 48.12
C SER A 751 37.68 -16.01 47.10
N GLU A 752 36.54 -16.65 47.38
CA GLU A 752 35.90 -17.61 46.48
C GLU A 752 35.32 -16.95 45.22
N ALA A 753 34.89 -15.68 45.30
CA ALA A 753 34.50 -14.91 44.13
C ALA A 753 35.71 -14.62 43.22
N GLN A 754 36.87 -14.30 43.83
CA GLN A 754 38.13 -14.18 43.10
C GLN A 754 38.54 -15.53 42.50
N TYR A 755 38.36 -16.64 43.23
CA TYR A 755 38.69 -17.97 42.74
C TYR A 755 37.89 -18.33 41.47
N TRP A 756 36.58 -18.11 41.48
CA TRP A 756 35.74 -18.31 40.30
C TRP A 756 36.17 -17.40 39.14
N ALA A 757 36.40 -16.11 39.40
CA ALA A 757 36.77 -15.14 38.38
C ALA A 757 38.11 -15.49 37.70
N VAL A 758 39.14 -15.82 38.47
CA VAL A 758 40.43 -16.24 37.92
C VAL A 758 40.31 -17.59 37.21
N TRP A 759 39.53 -18.55 37.73
CA TRP A 759 39.29 -19.82 37.05
C TRP A 759 38.61 -19.60 35.69
N ALA A 760 37.61 -18.72 35.63
CA ALA A 760 36.90 -18.38 34.40
C ALA A 760 37.86 -17.84 33.34
N LEU A 761 38.70 -16.87 33.71
CA LEU A 761 39.72 -16.30 32.82
C LEU A 761 40.71 -17.38 32.36
N ALA A 762 41.27 -18.15 33.31
CA ALA A 762 42.24 -19.21 33.04
C ALA A 762 41.70 -20.31 32.10
N ASN A 763 40.41 -20.63 32.18
CA ASN A 763 39.75 -21.57 31.29
C ASN A 763 39.52 -20.95 29.89
N LEU A 764 38.99 -19.72 29.81
CA LEU A 764 38.66 -19.07 28.55
C LEU A 764 39.90 -18.79 27.70
N THR A 765 40.97 -18.27 28.31
CA THR A 765 42.25 -18.03 27.62
C THR A 765 42.93 -19.32 27.19
N ARG A 766 42.61 -20.45 27.82
CA ARG A 766 43.15 -21.77 27.44
C ARG A 766 42.36 -22.40 26.30
N VAL A 767 41.03 -22.45 26.43
CA VAL A 767 40.16 -23.22 25.52
C VAL A 767 39.86 -22.44 24.23
N TYR A 768 39.74 -21.12 24.32
CA TYR A 768 39.44 -20.25 23.17
C TYR A 768 40.44 -19.06 23.11
N SER A 769 41.73 -19.40 23.14
CA SER A 769 42.84 -18.44 23.23
C SER A 769 42.79 -17.35 22.15
N SER A 770 42.46 -17.71 20.91
CA SER A 770 42.41 -16.78 19.77
C SER A 770 41.43 -15.63 19.97
N LYS A 771 40.36 -15.85 20.74
CA LYS A 771 39.36 -14.83 21.04
C LYS A 771 39.64 -14.12 22.36
N TYR A 772 39.87 -14.89 23.42
CA TYR A 772 39.84 -14.34 24.78
C TYR A 772 41.19 -13.86 25.30
N CYS A 773 42.32 -14.31 24.76
CA CYS A 773 43.61 -13.69 25.10
C CYS A 773 43.68 -12.24 24.63
N PRO A 774 43.34 -11.90 23.37
CA PRO A 774 43.27 -10.49 22.94
C PRO A 774 42.30 -9.66 23.78
N LEU A 775 41.09 -10.16 24.03
CA LEU A 775 40.08 -9.44 24.83
C LEU A 775 40.58 -9.14 26.26
N LEU A 776 41.26 -10.10 26.90
CA LEU A 776 41.80 -9.91 28.24
C LEU A 776 42.92 -8.85 28.28
N ILE A 777 43.73 -8.76 27.23
CA ILE A 777 44.76 -7.71 27.09
C ILE A 777 44.09 -6.35 26.88
N GLU A 778 43.14 -6.28 25.95
CA GLU A 778 42.42 -5.04 25.60
C GLU A 778 41.76 -4.41 26.82
N GLU A 779 41.14 -5.23 27.68
CA GLU A 779 40.47 -4.78 28.91
C GLU A 779 41.41 -4.65 30.13
N LYS A 780 42.73 -4.68 29.92
CA LYS A 780 43.77 -4.54 30.97
C LYS A 780 43.69 -5.60 32.08
N GLY A 781 43.18 -6.79 31.75
CA GLY A 781 43.02 -7.88 32.70
C GLY A 781 44.35 -8.50 33.13
N VAL A 782 45.36 -8.49 32.26
CA VAL A 782 46.71 -9.01 32.58
C VAL A 782 47.35 -8.19 33.69
N GLU A 783 47.22 -6.87 33.65
CA GLU A 783 47.70 -5.94 34.67
C GLU A 783 47.00 -6.19 36.01
N ILE A 784 45.67 -6.34 35.99
CA ILE A 784 44.87 -6.64 37.19
C ILE A 784 45.33 -7.96 37.82
N LEU A 785 45.58 -9.01 37.01
CA LEU A 785 46.09 -10.29 37.49
C LEU A 785 47.50 -10.17 38.10
N LYS A 786 48.39 -9.39 37.48
CA LYS A 786 49.75 -9.12 37.99
C LYS A 786 49.73 -8.33 39.30
N GLU A 787 48.79 -7.41 39.47
CA GLU A 787 48.56 -6.71 40.73
C GLU A 787 48.04 -7.65 41.81
N LEU A 788 47.07 -8.51 41.47
CA LEU A 788 46.50 -9.49 42.40
C LEU A 788 47.56 -10.44 42.95
N ILE A 789 48.49 -10.93 42.11
CA ILE A 789 49.60 -11.82 42.50
C ILE A 789 50.52 -11.20 43.57
N LYS A 790 50.62 -9.86 43.63
CA LYS A 790 51.48 -9.15 44.59
C LYS A 790 50.88 -9.06 45.99
N GLN A 791 49.62 -9.41 46.19
CA GLN A 791 48.97 -9.37 47.50
C GLN A 791 49.53 -10.47 48.42
N GLU A 792 49.97 -10.10 49.63
CA GLU A 792 50.61 -11.04 50.57
C GLU A 792 49.68 -12.15 51.06
N ASN A 793 48.38 -11.85 51.19
CA ASN A 793 47.37 -12.75 51.74
C ASN A 793 46.52 -13.48 50.68
N LEU A 794 46.97 -13.52 49.42
CA LEU A 794 46.24 -14.20 48.35
C LEU A 794 46.34 -15.74 48.52
N PRO A 795 45.21 -16.48 48.56
CA PRO A 795 45.24 -17.94 48.62
C PRO A 795 46.04 -18.58 47.47
N ALA A 796 46.85 -19.60 47.80
CA ALA A 796 47.79 -20.22 46.85
C ALA A 796 47.12 -20.70 45.55
N HIS A 797 45.96 -21.37 45.65
CA HIS A 797 45.22 -21.87 44.48
C HIS A 797 44.75 -20.76 43.53
N ILE A 798 44.44 -19.56 44.04
CA ILE A 798 44.08 -18.40 43.22
C ILE A 798 45.33 -17.82 42.56
N LYS A 799 46.42 -17.70 43.33
CA LYS A 799 47.72 -17.22 42.84
C LYS A 799 48.24 -18.09 41.70
N ASP A 800 48.14 -19.41 41.83
CA ASP A 800 48.55 -20.37 40.82
C ASP A 800 47.75 -20.21 39.52
N LEU A 801 46.43 -20.04 39.61
CA LEU A 801 45.59 -19.78 38.43
C LEU A 801 45.89 -18.42 37.79
N CYS A 802 46.22 -17.38 38.56
CA CYS A 802 46.63 -16.10 38.02
C CYS A 802 47.91 -16.24 37.19
N LEU A 803 48.93 -16.92 37.74
CA LEU A 803 50.18 -17.19 37.05
C LEU A 803 49.96 -18.02 35.78
N VAL A 804 49.10 -19.03 35.85
CA VAL A 804 48.71 -19.86 34.70
C VAL A 804 48.02 -19.02 33.63
N THR A 805 47.15 -18.08 33.99
CA THR A 805 46.43 -17.21 33.04
C THR A 805 47.39 -16.23 32.36
N VAL A 806 48.24 -15.55 33.15
CA VAL A 806 49.24 -14.61 32.62
C VAL A 806 50.19 -15.34 31.66
N PHE A 807 50.68 -16.51 32.04
CA PHE A 807 51.55 -17.32 31.18
C PHE A 807 50.88 -17.74 29.86
N GLN A 808 49.59 -18.06 29.88
CA GLN A 808 48.86 -18.41 28.65
C GLN A 808 48.71 -17.24 27.68
N VAL A 809 48.58 -16.02 28.20
CA VAL A 809 48.37 -14.82 27.39
C VAL A 809 49.69 -14.27 26.86
N GLU A 810 50.78 -14.42 27.61
CA GLU A 810 52.12 -13.97 27.21
C GLU A 810 52.82 -14.90 26.20
N ARG A 811 52.30 -16.12 26.00
CA ARG A 811 52.81 -17.11 25.05
C ARG A 811 52.06 -17.02 23.71
#